data_AF-A0A0C9XSR9-F1
#
_entry.id   AF-A0A0C9XSR9-F1
#
_cell.length_a   1.000
_cell.length_b   1.000
_cell.length_c   1.000
_cell.angle_alpha   90.00
_cell.angle_beta   90.00
_cell.angle_gamma   90.00
#
_symmetry.space_group_name_H-M   'P 1'
#
loop_
_entity.id
_entity.type
_entity.pdbx_description
1 polymer ?
#
loop_
_entity_poly.entity_id
_entity_poly.type
_entity_poly.pdbx_seq_one_letter_code
_entity_poly.pdbx_strand_id
1 'polypeptide(L)'
;MPFYQDAFQESQSGLQSTVDGDWQWEVDFDINHDGASLEEDGETDYGEDISELILQLRDDDPQPLSEAETDYGDDLSAIQNYEDLSNSTQSDTNESSRSSIYLGKRKASNISDADSIQSTKPMKSHRSDPDIFDPEKPYIIAHDPSVEEMMNQKGIKLGVAYEIARLISRDYITNDDITSAKLDTLQGKNSETAPKVFNTLKGPNSGEAKTLESHPAFLREKAAKVPWSELDVEEDVLAKDQFGGLGNNPDYPGWYGGKIEFRAKLEKVGAKQYKIVLEDCVLGASCRFTRRFGSWSFLRIKVPLNVFHESENGLGLFFKRPFVLWGRVFKTFYAKDQTVFLFRTNEPCPGLDSRGSDLPGLSLQEFLMWHNPLQENSQQSMTKWAARTVLGLSNSVPGPRIPQGNIGFEDDVVSLNGSDMTDGCGYSNKPVHLFLLHRLNLDLLPSAFQFRFAGCKGMSLIREDEQPINDDRRMWFRPSQTKIKYPAGQPLDPAMLTVDLLRTSCLRTPARLSPETIINLHENGVPEHIFLDLMKESIQEMVTSLTTWEGPNAMFDLWANVERAGGVFAGRRAREAVGEARARGYSNRSPDEEEDEQADEDELDSRKNYRSTPWWGDQISGCPSTLEETVMVLLDSGFSPQTSPILREKLKQVIMKKVENRSSNIRFEVKQSASAFVVPDPYGVLGPDEIQIKSSRRNLIGIDGLDTDIILGDVLITRNPCKVPTDVRKVKAVEHPLLRNFLDVIVCSVQGLRRLLDFLAGGDYDGDKALVIWFILIVSNFKMPDEKHSYEPQNIHQAFTQEKETGSEFLQRTRSMTPSSVTLEMQSYLLGALRDTSLVGQYSTMHDNAIYQLGYAHPRTVKLAYKFCKVLDSPKTGWKVKPETIKGDKREYYHPRGPQWKAAEKKKKDRGSKIDTTNLPYLQRRKDSPYVHGEFVMDILRIMVKKETDGLLADVEALFSKFRVEDDDHLAAPWNNAVAWAERGDDPGTIRSKRKDLAVISQHVQHMFKTHGRMLRGVGKHSSFTERSISDRQDVLRALSLEFSVSPKLEDLPTIIDEDTLSRLRASYAYIYDREQCSEKEGWSRFPWIMATRELCTIKAKALGPYKTVTDDFYQQLRLKTGWSHRPLLVSITDAKDS
;
A
#
# COMPACT_ATOMS: atom_id res chain seq x y z
N MET A 1 26.36 25.96 20.75
CA MET A 1 27.49 26.57 21.49
C MET A 1 28.75 26.45 20.65
N PRO A 2 29.68 27.43 20.65
CA PRO A 2 30.87 27.40 19.81
C PRO A 2 32.15 26.98 20.57
N PHE A 3 32.81 25.95 20.07
CA PHE A 3 34.23 25.57 20.23
C PHE A 3 34.51 24.63 19.03
N TYR A 4 35.63 24.64 18.30
CA TYR A 4 36.96 25.19 18.57
C TYR A 4 37.46 26.16 17.47
N GLN A 5 38.56 26.84 17.78
CA GLN A 5 39.40 27.61 16.83
C GLN A 5 40.78 26.93 16.70
N ASP A 6 41.49 27.25 15.60
CA ASP A 6 42.96 27.12 15.36
C ASP A 6 43.61 25.72 15.60
N ALA A 7 44.41 25.13 14.70
CA ALA A 7 45.42 25.74 13.84
C ALA A 7 45.94 24.72 12.78
N PHE A 8 46.39 25.21 11.61
CA PHE A 8 47.79 25.08 11.14
C PHE A 8 47.97 25.76 9.77
N GLN A 9 48.97 26.65 9.68
CA GLN A 9 49.64 27.02 8.43
C GLN A 9 50.57 25.84 8.01
N GLU A 10 51.29 25.78 6.90
CA GLU A 10 51.71 26.79 5.93
C GLU A 10 52.19 26.10 4.63
N SER A 11 52.01 26.72 3.46
CA SER A 11 52.92 26.55 2.30
C SER A 11 52.50 27.43 1.12
N GLN A 12 53.25 28.50 0.85
CA GLN A 12 53.21 29.22 -0.41
C GLN A 12 54.50 28.98 -1.21
N SER A 13 54.37 28.37 -2.39
CA SER A 13 55.12 28.73 -3.60
C SER A 13 54.52 27.95 -4.79
N GLY A 14 54.32 28.51 -5.98
CA GLY A 14 54.46 29.91 -6.39
C GLY A 14 55.11 30.03 -7.77
N LEU A 15 54.34 30.40 -8.81
CA LEU A 15 54.84 30.82 -10.12
C LEU A 15 53.76 31.62 -10.88
N GLN A 16 54.18 32.47 -11.80
CA GLN A 16 53.36 33.54 -12.42
C GLN A 16 53.10 33.29 -13.92
N SER A 17 52.49 34.30 -14.57
CA SER A 17 52.13 34.49 -15.99
C SER A 17 50.71 34.03 -16.39
N THR A 18 49.84 34.78 -17.08
CA THR A 18 49.57 36.19 -17.52
C THR A 18 48.81 36.10 -18.86
N VAL A 19 48.28 37.20 -19.42
CA VAL A 19 47.35 37.26 -20.57
C VAL A 19 45.92 36.91 -20.14
N ASP A 20 45.05 37.86 -19.76
CA ASP A 20 44.59 39.13 -20.37
C ASP A 20 43.48 38.92 -21.43
N GLY A 21 42.38 39.67 -21.30
CA GLY A 21 41.18 39.50 -22.14
C GLY A 21 39.91 40.18 -21.60
N ASP A 22 39.98 41.47 -21.29
CA ASP A 22 38.81 42.28 -20.91
C ASP A 22 37.74 42.37 -22.02
N TRP A 23 36.52 42.74 -21.63
CA TRP A 23 35.83 43.94 -22.14
C TRP A 23 34.76 44.41 -21.15
N GLN A 24 34.91 45.64 -20.65
CA GLN A 24 33.88 46.36 -19.89
C GLN A 24 32.82 46.98 -20.82
N TRP A 25 31.72 47.48 -20.25
CA TRP A 25 31.29 48.91 -20.21
C TRP A 25 30.08 48.94 -19.24
N GLU A 26 30.12 49.51 -18.03
CA GLU A 26 30.35 50.90 -17.58
C GLU A 26 29.10 51.81 -17.57
N VAL A 27 28.68 52.17 -16.33
CA VAL A 27 28.13 53.45 -15.79
C VAL A 27 27.00 54.22 -16.53
N ASP A 28 26.23 55.15 -15.93
CA ASP A 28 26.59 56.15 -14.90
C ASP A 28 25.50 56.55 -13.88
N PHE A 29 25.90 57.37 -12.89
CA PHE A 29 25.12 57.97 -11.78
C PHE A 29 24.31 59.22 -12.26
N ASP A 30 23.38 59.89 -11.53
CA ASP A 30 23.60 60.58 -10.24
C ASP A 30 22.36 61.27 -9.58
N ILE A 31 22.46 61.45 -8.25
CA ILE A 31 21.97 62.50 -7.29
C ILE A 31 20.68 63.36 -7.54
N ASN A 32 19.74 63.32 -6.55
CA ASN A 32 19.22 64.44 -5.69
C ASN A 32 18.03 63.93 -4.81
N HIS A 33 18.00 64.10 -3.48
CA HIS A 33 17.59 65.27 -2.66
C HIS A 33 16.10 65.68 -2.76
N ASP A 34 15.29 65.36 -1.74
CA ASP A 34 14.80 66.33 -0.74
C ASP A 34 13.96 65.63 0.38
N GLY A 35 13.45 66.37 1.38
CA GLY A 35 12.74 65.85 2.55
C GLY A 35 11.59 66.75 3.08
N ALA A 36 11.27 66.63 4.37
CA ALA A 36 10.06 67.11 5.08
C ALA A 36 8.77 66.30 4.74
N SER A 37 7.91 65.83 5.66
CA SER A 37 7.47 66.15 7.05
C SER A 37 6.23 67.06 7.16
N LEU A 38 5.11 66.46 7.59
CA LEU A 38 3.86 66.96 8.19
C LEU A 38 3.03 65.67 8.48
N GLU A 39 2.47 65.33 9.65
CA GLU A 39 1.76 66.02 10.76
C GLU A 39 0.29 66.38 10.49
N GLU A 40 -0.57 65.67 11.25
CA GLU A 40 -1.87 66.02 11.87
C GLU A 40 -3.11 66.48 11.05
N ASP A 41 -4.13 65.61 11.10
CA ASP A 41 -5.51 65.83 11.59
C ASP A 41 -6.53 66.79 10.94
N GLY A 42 -7.81 66.40 11.10
CA GLY A 42 -9.02 67.22 10.91
C GLY A 42 -9.84 66.91 9.64
N GLU A 43 -11.18 66.95 9.64
CA GLU A 43 -12.17 67.03 10.75
C GLU A 43 -13.60 66.75 10.20
N THR A 44 -14.64 66.90 11.03
CA THR A 44 -16.11 66.96 10.73
C THR A 44 -16.83 65.64 10.39
N ASP A 45 -18.10 65.39 10.76
CA ASP A 45 -19.03 65.84 11.85
C ASP A 45 -20.28 64.93 11.67
N TYR A 46 -20.89 64.19 12.59
CA TYR A 46 -21.53 64.40 13.91
C TYR A 46 -21.65 62.98 14.56
N GLY A 47 -21.92 62.73 15.84
CA GLY A 47 -22.60 63.53 16.87
C GLY A 47 -23.90 62.84 17.32
N GLU A 48 -23.79 61.98 18.35
CA GLU A 48 -24.69 61.72 19.53
C GLU A 48 -26.25 61.70 19.35
N ASP A 49 -27.06 61.06 20.21
CA ASP A 49 -26.92 60.78 21.65
C ASP A 49 -27.75 59.54 22.11
N ILE A 50 -27.57 59.12 23.36
CA ILE A 50 -28.24 58.02 24.07
C ILE A 50 -29.21 58.59 25.12
N SER A 51 -30.42 58.03 25.28
CA SER A 51 -31.08 57.95 26.61
C SER A 51 -32.35 57.09 26.68
N GLU A 52 -32.57 56.57 27.88
CA GLU A 52 -33.54 55.57 28.35
C GLU A 52 -35.04 55.91 28.24
N LEU A 53 -35.89 54.88 28.31
CA LEU A 53 -37.13 54.90 29.11
C LEU A 53 -37.51 53.47 29.57
N ILE A 54 -38.23 53.36 30.70
CA ILE A 54 -38.26 52.16 31.58
C ILE A 54 -39.71 51.67 31.83
N LEU A 55 -39.85 50.41 32.28
CA LEU A 55 -40.95 49.72 33.01
C LEU A 55 -41.59 48.56 32.19
N GLN A 56 -41.36 47.27 32.49
CA GLN A 56 -41.66 46.43 33.68
C GLN A 56 -43.14 46.02 33.84
N LEU A 57 -43.44 44.71 33.71
CA LEU A 57 -43.96 43.83 34.80
C LEU A 57 -44.31 42.39 34.35
N ARG A 58 -43.79 41.42 35.12
CA ARG A 58 -44.25 40.04 35.51
C ARG A 58 -45.20 39.16 34.66
N ASP A 59 -44.80 37.88 34.63
CA ASP A 59 -45.52 36.63 35.00
C ASP A 59 -46.99 36.42 34.60
N ASP A 60 -47.28 35.40 33.77
CA ASP A 60 -47.89 34.13 34.22
C ASP A 60 -47.98 33.08 33.07
N ASP A 61 -47.98 31.79 33.43
CA ASP A 61 -48.24 30.61 32.57
C ASP A 61 -49.54 29.95 33.09
N PRO A 62 -50.51 29.54 32.25
CA PRO A 62 -50.56 28.11 31.91
C PRO A 62 -51.19 27.75 30.54
N GLN A 63 -51.03 26.47 30.15
CA GLN A 63 -51.84 25.78 29.13
C GLN A 63 -53.33 25.68 29.53
N PRO A 64 -54.24 25.45 28.56
CA PRO A 64 -54.79 24.08 28.45
C PRO A 64 -55.17 23.59 27.03
N LEU A 65 -55.01 22.27 26.84
CA LEU A 65 -55.89 21.24 26.24
C LEU A 65 -56.83 21.53 25.02
N SER A 66 -56.83 20.50 24.14
CA SER A 66 -57.91 20.00 23.25
C SER A 66 -58.37 20.90 22.06
N GLU A 67 -59.03 20.39 21.01
CA GLU A 67 -59.71 19.09 20.82
C GLU A 67 -59.68 18.58 19.34
N ALA A 68 -60.05 17.30 19.19
CA ALA A 68 -60.64 16.51 18.07
C ALA A 68 -61.13 17.22 16.75
N GLU A 69 -61.38 16.59 15.60
CA GLU A 69 -61.24 15.23 15.01
C GLU A 69 -61.53 15.34 13.47
N THR A 70 -61.55 14.32 12.59
CA THR A 70 -61.41 12.84 12.69
C THR A 70 -60.27 12.36 11.73
N ASP A 71 -60.23 11.30 10.91
CA ASP A 71 -61.13 10.20 10.51
C ASP A 71 -60.34 8.90 10.18
N TYR A 72 -61.03 7.79 9.90
CA TYR A 72 -60.50 6.41 9.85
C TYR A 72 -60.08 5.91 8.45
N GLY A 73 -59.36 4.77 8.40
CA GLY A 73 -59.03 4.07 7.14
C GLY A 73 -58.11 2.84 7.24
N ASP A 74 -58.32 1.96 8.22
CA ASP A 74 -57.53 0.74 8.49
C ASP A 74 -57.40 -0.28 7.33
N ASP A 75 -56.33 -1.10 7.37
CA ASP A 75 -56.51 -2.54 7.66
C ASP A 75 -55.24 -3.13 8.30
N LEU A 76 -55.39 -3.86 9.41
CA LEU A 76 -54.29 -4.47 10.18
C LEU A 76 -54.77 -5.73 10.93
N SER A 77 -54.60 -6.90 10.31
CA SER A 77 -54.76 -8.21 10.98
C SER A 77 -53.87 -9.28 10.32
N ALA A 78 -53.35 -10.29 11.02
CA ALA A 78 -53.41 -10.62 12.45
C ALA A 78 -52.07 -11.16 12.98
N ILE A 79 -51.88 -11.10 14.30
CA ILE A 79 -50.81 -11.77 15.07
C ILE A 79 -51.49 -12.50 16.25
N GLN A 80 -50.85 -13.56 16.78
CA GLN A 80 -51.37 -14.53 17.77
C GLN A 80 -52.47 -15.46 17.19
N ASN A 81 -52.46 -16.78 17.42
CA ASN A 81 -52.13 -17.50 18.66
C ASN A 81 -51.47 -18.89 18.46
N TYR A 82 -51.13 -19.50 19.59
CA TYR A 82 -50.89 -20.92 19.90
C TYR A 82 -49.47 -21.49 19.91
N GLU A 83 -49.06 -21.82 21.14
CA GLU A 83 -48.09 -22.86 21.49
C GLU A 83 -48.78 -24.25 21.53
N ASP A 84 -47.96 -25.30 21.54
CA ASP A 84 -48.20 -26.68 22.01
C ASP A 84 -49.63 -27.28 21.99
N LEU A 85 -49.79 -28.35 21.19
CA LEU A 85 -50.12 -29.69 21.74
C LEU A 85 -49.78 -30.83 20.77
N SER A 86 -49.90 -32.07 21.25
CA SER A 86 -49.14 -33.22 20.75
C SER A 86 -49.94 -34.31 20.02
N ASN A 87 -49.18 -35.14 19.28
CA ASN A 87 -49.43 -36.57 19.00
C ASN A 87 -50.42 -37.03 17.91
N SER A 88 -50.06 -38.22 17.40
CA SER A 88 -50.90 -39.31 16.86
C SER A 88 -51.16 -39.43 15.33
N THR A 89 -50.46 -40.41 14.75
CA THR A 89 -50.94 -41.49 13.86
C THR A 89 -51.85 -41.23 12.63
N GLN A 90 -51.35 -41.71 11.47
CA GLN A 90 -52.06 -42.57 10.48
C GLN A 90 -53.28 -42.00 9.72
N SER A 91 -53.60 -42.41 8.49
CA SER A 91 -52.90 -43.25 7.49
C SER A 91 -53.55 -43.07 6.11
N ASP A 92 -52.80 -43.40 5.05
CA ASP A 92 -53.23 -43.94 3.74
C ASP A 92 -54.67 -43.66 3.22
N THR A 93 -54.78 -43.10 2.00
CA THR A 93 -55.12 -43.95 0.83
C THR A 93 -54.93 -43.27 -0.54
N ASN A 94 -54.03 -43.86 -1.34
CA ASN A 94 -54.11 -44.16 -2.78
C ASN A 94 -55.19 -43.48 -3.65
N GLU A 95 -54.77 -42.96 -4.82
CA GLU A 95 -54.88 -43.77 -6.04
C GLU A 95 -53.91 -43.39 -7.19
N SER A 96 -53.82 -44.36 -8.11
CA SER A 96 -52.96 -44.58 -9.29
C SER A 96 -53.14 -43.59 -10.48
N SER A 97 -52.49 -43.67 -11.66
CA SER A 97 -51.78 -44.78 -12.37
C SER A 97 -50.95 -44.29 -13.59
N ARG A 98 -50.22 -45.23 -14.25
CA ARG A 98 -49.64 -45.22 -15.64
C ARG A 98 -48.38 -44.32 -15.86
N SER A 99 -47.23 -44.74 -16.43
CA SER A 99 -46.82 -45.63 -17.56
C SER A 99 -46.74 -44.91 -18.93
N SER A 100 -45.74 -45.08 -19.81
CA SER A 100 -44.49 -45.89 -19.83
C SER A 100 -43.68 -45.68 -21.15
N ILE A 101 -42.50 -46.33 -21.29
CA ILE A 101 -41.87 -46.81 -22.56
C ILE A 101 -41.24 -45.73 -23.49
N TYR A 102 -40.08 -45.86 -24.18
CA TYR A 102 -38.90 -46.78 -24.24
C TYR A 102 -37.70 -45.92 -24.83
N LEU A 103 -36.43 -46.30 -25.07
CA LEU A 103 -35.55 -47.50 -25.05
C LEU A 103 -34.19 -47.10 -24.37
N GLY A 104 -33.16 -47.94 -24.14
CA GLY A 104 -33.08 -49.41 -24.13
C GLY A 104 -31.66 -50.01 -24.38
N LYS A 105 -31.08 -50.65 -23.35
CA LYS A 105 -30.10 -51.79 -23.32
C LYS A 105 -28.79 -51.66 -24.13
N ARG A 106 -27.62 -52.04 -23.59
CA ARG A 106 -27.09 -53.42 -23.33
C ARG A 106 -25.74 -53.28 -22.55
N LYS A 107 -25.17 -54.22 -21.79
CA LYS A 107 -25.42 -55.60 -21.29
C LYS A 107 -24.53 -55.71 -20.00
N ALA A 108 -24.86 -56.40 -18.90
CA ALA A 108 -25.04 -57.85 -18.67
C ALA A 108 -23.78 -58.70 -18.99
N SER A 109 -23.32 -59.65 -18.16
CA SER A 109 -23.76 -60.15 -16.84
C SER A 109 -22.74 -61.17 -16.26
N ASN A 110 -23.12 -61.90 -15.20
CA ASN A 110 -22.55 -63.18 -14.69
C ASN A 110 -21.36 -63.06 -13.71
N ILE A 111 -21.18 -63.94 -12.71
CA ILE A 111 -22.07 -65.02 -12.16
C ILE A 111 -21.86 -65.16 -10.63
N SER A 112 -22.70 -65.94 -9.96
CA SER A 112 -22.74 -66.18 -8.51
C SER A 112 -21.88 -67.38 -8.04
N ASP A 113 -22.15 -67.82 -6.80
CA ASP A 113 -21.73 -69.08 -6.15
C ASP A 113 -20.32 -69.01 -5.52
N ALA A 114 -20.15 -68.69 -4.23
CA ALA A 114 -20.69 -69.23 -2.96
C ALA A 114 -19.97 -70.50 -2.46
N ASP A 115 -19.29 -70.39 -1.32
CA ASP A 115 -19.50 -71.30 -0.18
C ASP A 115 -19.03 -70.68 1.15
N SER A 116 -19.31 -71.35 2.27
CA SER A 116 -19.19 -70.83 3.65
C SER A 116 -17.98 -71.35 4.42
N ILE A 117 -17.50 -70.57 5.42
CA ILE A 117 -17.03 -71.06 6.73
C ILE A 117 -16.85 -69.88 7.71
N GLN A 118 -16.99 -70.15 9.01
CA GLN A 118 -17.02 -69.16 10.09
C GLN A 118 -15.64 -68.85 10.68
N SER A 119 -15.40 -67.61 11.12
CA SER A 119 -14.62 -67.31 12.32
C SER A 119 -14.97 -65.93 12.88
N THR A 120 -14.90 -65.74 14.20
CA THR A 120 -15.32 -64.52 14.90
C THR A 120 -14.15 -63.80 15.58
N LYS A 121 -14.09 -62.46 15.46
CA LYS A 121 -13.77 -61.49 16.54
C LYS A 121 -13.86 -60.03 16.03
N PRO A 122 -13.96 -59.02 16.94
CA PRO A 122 -14.78 -57.84 16.67
C PRO A 122 -14.07 -56.67 15.97
N MET A 123 -14.87 -55.89 15.23
CA MET A 123 -14.49 -54.55 14.78
C MET A 123 -14.27 -53.62 15.98
N LYS A 124 -13.12 -52.93 16.00
CA LYS A 124 -12.94 -51.75 16.87
C LYS A 124 -13.77 -50.59 16.31
N SER A 125 -14.49 -49.88 17.16
CA SER A 125 -15.15 -48.63 16.79
C SER A 125 -14.10 -47.54 16.50
N HIS A 126 -14.27 -46.81 15.40
CA HIS A 126 -13.51 -45.58 15.16
C HIS A 126 -13.97 -44.51 16.15
N ARG A 127 -13.17 -44.27 17.20
CA ARG A 127 -13.21 -43.00 17.93
C ARG A 127 -12.61 -41.92 17.03
N SER A 128 -13.31 -40.79 16.91
CA SER A 128 -12.68 -39.53 16.48
C SER A 128 -11.69 -39.09 17.55
N ASP A 129 -10.48 -38.73 17.14
CA ASP A 129 -9.39 -38.42 18.08
C ASP A 129 -9.62 -37.04 18.74
N PRO A 130 -9.76 -36.93 20.09
CA PRO A 130 -10.02 -35.65 20.75
C PRO A 130 -8.83 -34.68 20.74
N ASP A 131 -7.62 -35.20 20.49
CA ASP A 131 -6.35 -34.67 20.99
C ASP A 131 -5.68 -33.60 20.10
N ILE A 132 -6.42 -33.07 19.12
CA ILE A 132 -5.94 -32.17 18.06
C ILE A 132 -6.03 -30.68 18.44
N PHE A 133 -7.00 -30.31 19.30
CA PHE A 133 -7.38 -28.93 19.59
C PHE A 133 -7.23 -28.51 21.07
N ASP A 134 -6.50 -29.28 21.88
CA ASP A 134 -6.10 -28.87 23.22
C ASP A 134 -5.29 -27.54 23.15
N PRO A 135 -5.75 -26.44 23.78
CA PRO A 135 -5.05 -25.17 23.79
C PRO A 135 -3.84 -25.12 24.73
N GLU A 136 -3.71 -26.05 25.68
CA GLU A 136 -2.58 -26.09 26.62
C GLU A 136 -1.39 -26.87 26.05
N LYS A 137 -1.65 -27.81 25.12
CA LYS A 137 -0.65 -28.63 24.43
C LYS A 137 0.18 -27.80 23.43
N PRO A 138 1.52 -27.74 23.56
CA PRO A 138 2.35 -26.93 22.67
C PRO A 138 2.33 -27.42 21.23
N TYR A 139 2.62 -26.52 20.29
CA TYR A 139 2.88 -26.81 18.89
C TYR A 139 4.37 -26.57 18.61
N ILE A 140 5.11 -27.63 18.29
CA ILE A 140 6.54 -27.53 17.97
C ILE A 140 6.68 -27.12 16.49
N ILE A 141 7.33 -25.98 16.23
CA ILE A 141 7.71 -25.55 14.88
C ILE A 141 9.07 -26.18 14.51
N ALA A 142 10.05 -26.02 15.41
CA ALA A 142 11.32 -26.74 15.41
C ALA A 142 11.94 -26.64 16.81
N HIS A 143 12.21 -27.78 17.45
CA HIS A 143 12.97 -27.88 18.70
C HIS A 143 13.42 -29.33 18.89
N ASP A 144 14.63 -29.49 19.43
CA ASP A 144 15.20 -30.74 19.92
C ASP A 144 16.15 -30.40 21.07
N PRO A 145 16.01 -30.99 22.26
CA PRO A 145 16.86 -30.64 23.40
C PRO A 145 18.35 -30.83 23.15
N SER A 146 18.75 -31.85 22.38
CA SER A 146 20.16 -32.16 22.10
C SER A 146 20.77 -31.18 21.09
N VAL A 147 20.02 -30.84 20.03
CA VAL A 147 20.45 -29.86 19.03
C VAL A 147 20.50 -28.46 19.64
N GLU A 148 19.55 -28.12 20.49
CA GLU A 148 19.52 -26.83 21.18
C GLU A 148 20.68 -26.68 22.18
N GLU A 149 20.99 -27.71 22.99
CA GLU A 149 22.17 -27.67 23.85
C GLU A 149 23.46 -27.53 23.04
N MET A 150 23.61 -28.26 21.92
CA MET A 150 24.78 -28.11 21.03
C MET A 150 24.88 -26.69 20.41
N MET A 151 23.77 -26.07 20.01
CA MET A 151 23.77 -24.71 19.47
C MET A 151 24.09 -23.66 20.53
N ASN A 152 23.54 -23.80 21.74
CA ASN A 152 23.82 -22.90 22.86
C ASN A 152 25.28 -23.01 23.31
N GLN A 153 25.85 -24.22 23.42
CA GLN A 153 27.26 -24.45 23.76
C GLN A 153 28.23 -23.84 22.72
N LYS A 154 27.84 -23.77 21.45
CA LYS A 154 28.64 -23.20 20.35
C LYS A 154 28.35 -21.73 20.05
N GLY A 155 27.52 -21.05 20.85
CA GLY A 155 27.22 -19.63 20.68
C GLY A 155 26.53 -19.28 19.34
N ILE A 156 25.72 -20.19 18.80
CA ILE A 156 25.07 -20.01 17.49
C ILE A 156 24.06 -18.84 17.54
N LYS A 157 24.23 -17.87 16.63
CA LYS A 157 23.41 -16.65 16.53
C LYS A 157 21.98 -16.91 16.05
N LEU A 158 21.07 -15.96 16.29
CA LEU A 158 19.62 -16.16 16.14
C LEU A 158 19.18 -16.37 14.69
N GLY A 159 19.78 -15.66 13.74
CA GLY A 159 19.51 -15.85 12.30
C GLY A 159 19.96 -17.22 11.79
N VAL A 160 21.07 -17.75 12.31
CA VAL A 160 21.50 -19.13 12.02
C VAL A 160 20.49 -20.13 12.56
N ALA A 161 20.09 -20.01 13.83
CA ALA A 161 19.11 -20.90 14.44
C ALA A 161 17.74 -20.84 13.70
N TYR A 162 17.30 -19.66 13.29
CA TYR A 162 16.09 -19.49 12.47
C TYR A 162 16.18 -20.22 11.14
N GLU A 163 17.31 -20.10 10.43
CA GLU A 163 17.53 -20.78 9.16
C GLU A 163 17.52 -22.31 9.33
N ILE A 164 18.10 -22.85 10.39
CA ILE A 164 18.03 -24.29 10.69
C ILE A 164 16.58 -24.73 10.92
N ALA A 165 15.81 -23.99 11.73
CA ALA A 165 14.38 -24.24 11.92
C ALA A 165 13.58 -24.13 10.62
N ARG A 166 13.96 -23.21 9.72
CA ARG A 166 13.30 -23.04 8.42
C ARG A 166 13.46 -24.27 7.55
N LEU A 167 14.65 -24.88 7.52
CA LEU A 167 14.90 -26.13 6.79
C LEU A 167 14.14 -27.32 7.40
N ILE A 168 14.05 -27.42 8.74
CA ILE A 168 13.24 -28.44 9.44
C ILE A 168 11.75 -28.27 9.09
N SER A 169 11.20 -27.06 9.19
CA SER A 169 9.77 -26.79 8.93
C SER A 169 9.34 -27.07 7.47
N ARG A 170 10.30 -27.15 6.54
CA ARG A 170 10.11 -27.50 5.12
C ARG A 170 10.42 -28.96 4.80
N ASP A 171 10.68 -29.79 5.80
CA ASP A 171 11.06 -31.20 5.66
C ASP A 171 12.34 -31.41 4.81
N TYR A 172 13.23 -30.39 4.77
CA TYR A 172 14.48 -30.47 4.02
C TYR A 172 15.58 -31.23 4.80
N ILE A 173 15.63 -31.10 6.12
CA ILE A 173 16.59 -31.78 7.01
C ILE A 173 15.86 -32.37 8.23
N THR A 174 16.44 -33.39 8.86
CA THR A 174 16.01 -33.86 10.21
C THR A 174 16.93 -33.30 11.30
N ASN A 175 16.64 -33.61 12.57
CA ASN A 175 17.53 -33.27 13.67
C ASN A 175 18.88 -34.01 13.55
N ASP A 176 18.87 -35.24 13.02
CA ASP A 176 20.06 -36.09 12.83
C ASP A 176 21.07 -35.50 11.84
N ASP A 177 20.61 -34.67 10.90
CA ASP A 177 21.49 -33.94 9.97
C ASP A 177 22.37 -32.90 10.69
N ILE A 178 22.06 -32.50 11.93
CA ILE A 178 22.64 -31.35 12.62
C ILE A 178 23.73 -31.82 13.59
N THR A 179 24.91 -32.12 13.05
CA THR A 179 26.05 -32.59 13.84
C THR A 179 26.91 -31.46 14.41
N SER A 180 27.54 -31.70 15.56
CA SER A 180 28.47 -30.78 16.23
C SER A 180 29.50 -30.15 15.27
N ALA A 181 30.14 -30.98 14.43
CA ALA A 181 31.14 -30.54 13.46
C ALA A 181 30.58 -29.66 12.31
N LYS A 182 29.29 -29.82 11.94
CA LYS A 182 28.63 -28.91 10.99
C LYS A 182 28.38 -27.54 11.64
N LEU A 183 27.90 -27.54 12.89
CA LEU A 183 27.64 -26.31 13.67
C LEU A 183 28.92 -25.48 13.90
N ASP A 184 30.09 -26.10 14.04
CA ASP A 184 31.36 -25.38 14.15
C ASP A 184 31.69 -24.50 12.93
N THR A 185 31.20 -24.86 11.74
CA THR A 185 31.35 -24.04 10.52
C THR A 185 30.34 -22.88 10.41
N LEU A 186 29.43 -22.75 11.38
CA LEU A 186 28.35 -21.77 11.42
C LEU A 186 28.46 -20.79 12.61
N GLN A 187 29.57 -20.84 13.36
CA GLN A 187 29.90 -19.84 14.38
C GLN A 187 30.35 -18.52 13.72
N GLY A 188 29.95 -17.37 14.29
CA GLY A 188 30.27 -16.03 13.76
C GLY A 188 29.03 -15.14 13.62
N LYS A 189 29.18 -14.03 12.89
CA LYS A 189 28.10 -13.06 12.61
C LYS A 189 27.01 -13.64 11.72
N ASN A 190 25.74 -13.27 11.96
CA ASN A 190 24.60 -13.71 11.15
C ASN A 190 24.82 -13.39 9.66
N SER A 191 25.34 -12.20 9.35
CA SER A 191 25.66 -11.75 8.00
C SER A 191 26.66 -12.65 7.26
N GLU A 192 27.52 -13.35 7.99
CA GLU A 192 28.54 -14.25 7.44
C GLU A 192 28.11 -15.71 7.46
N THR A 193 27.27 -16.15 8.40
CA THR A 193 26.99 -17.57 8.67
C THR A 193 25.59 -18.02 8.28
N ALA A 194 24.54 -17.19 8.46
CA ALA A 194 23.17 -17.57 8.10
C ALA A 194 23.02 -17.92 6.60
N PRO A 195 23.66 -17.21 5.64
CA PRO A 195 23.68 -17.60 4.22
C PRO A 195 24.37 -18.95 3.92
N LYS A 196 25.19 -19.48 4.84
CA LYS A 196 25.94 -20.73 4.66
C LYS A 196 25.15 -21.96 5.10
N VAL A 197 24.17 -21.81 6.01
CA VAL A 197 23.43 -22.90 6.69
C VAL A 197 22.94 -23.99 5.73
N PHE A 198 22.25 -23.61 4.65
CA PHE A 198 21.74 -24.56 3.65
C PHE A 198 22.86 -25.42 3.04
N ASN A 199 23.97 -24.78 2.65
CA ASN A 199 25.11 -25.46 2.03
C ASN A 199 25.85 -26.39 3.01
N THR A 200 26.00 -25.97 4.26
CA THR A 200 26.63 -26.76 5.33
C THR A 200 25.79 -27.98 5.72
N LEU A 201 24.46 -27.82 5.87
CA LEU A 201 23.62 -28.89 6.39
C LEU A 201 23.22 -29.92 5.33
N LYS A 202 22.79 -29.48 4.14
CA LYS A 202 22.41 -30.37 3.02
C LYS A 202 23.58 -30.90 2.20
N GLY A 203 24.73 -30.25 2.28
CA GLY A 203 25.86 -30.49 1.37
C GLY A 203 25.63 -29.89 -0.03
N PRO A 204 26.67 -29.82 -0.87
CA PRO A 204 26.61 -29.17 -2.18
C PRO A 204 26.01 -30.08 -3.28
N ASN A 205 24.79 -30.59 -3.10
CA ASN A 205 24.13 -31.43 -4.12
C ASN A 205 22.60 -31.25 -4.22
N SER A 206 22.18 -30.14 -4.80
CA SER A 206 20.96 -30.02 -5.60
C SER A 206 21.18 -28.97 -6.70
N GLY A 207 20.56 -29.15 -7.86
CA GLY A 207 20.83 -28.36 -9.08
C GLY A 207 20.20 -26.96 -9.11
N GLU A 208 20.02 -26.31 -7.96
CA GLU A 208 19.24 -25.07 -7.85
C GLU A 208 20.12 -23.81 -7.69
N ALA A 209 19.91 -22.85 -8.60
CA ALA A 209 20.17 -21.40 -8.53
C ALA A 209 21.59 -20.83 -8.22
N LYS A 210 22.58 -21.62 -7.78
CA LYS A 210 23.86 -21.10 -7.24
C LYS A 210 24.66 -20.12 -8.11
N THR A 211 24.53 -20.17 -9.44
CA THR A 211 25.28 -19.30 -10.36
C THR A 211 24.77 -17.87 -10.45
N LEU A 212 23.46 -17.62 -10.24
CA LEU A 212 22.90 -16.28 -10.36
C LEU A 212 22.96 -15.51 -9.03
N GLU A 213 22.68 -16.18 -7.91
CA GLU A 213 22.60 -15.55 -6.58
C GLU A 213 23.96 -15.13 -5.99
N SER A 214 25.06 -15.57 -6.59
CA SER A 214 26.44 -15.29 -6.18
C SER A 214 27.12 -14.20 -7.02
N HIS A 215 26.49 -13.75 -8.12
CA HIS A 215 27.10 -12.81 -9.05
C HIS A 215 27.14 -11.37 -8.47
N PRO A 216 28.29 -10.64 -8.54
CA PRO A 216 28.42 -9.31 -7.93
C PRO A 216 27.36 -8.28 -8.35
N ALA A 217 26.86 -8.39 -9.59
CA ALA A 217 25.84 -7.49 -10.15
C ALA A 217 24.56 -7.40 -9.30
N PHE A 218 24.20 -8.43 -8.53
CA PHE A 218 22.97 -8.44 -7.72
C PHE A 218 23.18 -8.11 -6.24
N LEU A 219 24.40 -7.73 -5.81
CA LEU A 219 24.72 -7.46 -4.41
C LEU A 219 23.90 -6.30 -3.81
N ARG A 220 23.65 -5.21 -4.56
CA ARG A 220 22.85 -4.07 -4.09
C ARG A 220 21.38 -4.44 -3.84
N GLU A 221 20.79 -5.27 -4.73
CA GLU A 221 19.43 -5.82 -4.52
C GLU A 221 19.37 -6.78 -3.34
N LYS A 222 20.41 -7.61 -3.17
CA LYS A 222 20.53 -8.57 -2.08
C LYS A 222 20.67 -7.86 -0.73
N ALA A 223 21.50 -6.82 -0.65
CA ALA A 223 21.66 -5.98 0.54
C ALA A 223 20.35 -5.26 0.94
N ALA A 224 19.53 -4.84 -0.03
CA ALA A 224 18.22 -4.23 0.24
C ALA A 224 17.14 -5.19 0.77
N LYS A 225 17.43 -6.50 0.87
CA LYS A 225 16.52 -7.56 1.35
C LYS A 225 17.04 -8.33 2.55
N VAL A 226 18.34 -8.65 2.55
CA VAL A 226 18.97 -9.56 3.52
C VAL A 226 18.96 -8.93 4.92
N PRO A 227 18.29 -9.54 5.91
CA PRO A 227 18.15 -8.94 7.24
C PRO A 227 19.39 -9.10 8.11
N TRP A 228 20.34 -9.96 7.73
CA TRP A 228 21.36 -10.46 8.65
C TRP A 228 22.34 -9.41 9.18
N SER A 229 22.70 -8.40 8.37
CA SER A 229 23.56 -7.29 8.81
C SER A 229 22.83 -6.33 9.76
N GLU A 230 21.54 -6.07 9.51
CA GLU A 230 20.68 -5.32 10.45
C GLU A 230 20.44 -6.13 11.73
N LEU A 231 20.34 -7.47 11.64
CA LEU A 231 20.19 -8.37 12.80
C LEU A 231 21.45 -8.41 13.66
N ASP A 232 22.65 -8.42 13.06
CA ASP A 232 23.89 -8.29 13.81
C ASP A 232 23.96 -6.95 14.57
N VAL A 233 23.54 -5.83 13.94
CA VAL A 233 23.47 -4.52 14.62
C VAL A 233 22.38 -4.51 15.70
N GLU A 234 21.21 -5.08 15.45
CA GLU A 234 20.12 -5.13 16.43
C GLU A 234 20.47 -6.00 17.65
N GLU A 235 21.09 -7.16 17.44
CA GLU A 235 21.64 -8.00 18.52
C GLU A 235 22.71 -7.23 19.32
N ASP A 236 23.70 -6.64 18.65
CA ASP A 236 24.82 -5.94 19.31
C ASP A 236 24.40 -4.64 20.01
N VAL A 237 23.30 -3.99 19.59
CA VAL A 237 22.73 -2.81 20.27
C VAL A 237 21.86 -3.23 21.45
N LEU A 238 20.91 -4.15 21.26
CA LEU A 238 19.98 -4.55 22.33
C LEU A 238 20.67 -5.32 23.46
N ALA A 239 21.82 -5.94 23.20
CA ALA A 239 22.67 -6.53 24.23
C ALA A 239 23.37 -5.49 25.14
N LYS A 240 23.49 -4.23 24.70
CA LYS A 240 24.08 -3.11 25.48
C LYS A 240 23.02 -2.24 26.13
N ASP A 241 21.99 -1.88 25.37
CA ASP A 241 20.84 -1.10 25.82
C ASP A 241 19.54 -1.67 25.22
N GLN A 242 18.66 -2.18 26.09
CA GLN A 242 17.33 -2.66 25.73
C GLN A 242 16.42 -1.59 25.07
N PHE A 243 16.80 -0.32 25.15
CA PHE A 243 16.10 0.82 24.54
C PHE A 243 16.81 1.37 23.29
N GLY A 244 17.96 0.81 22.91
CA GLY A 244 18.79 1.33 21.81
C GLY A 244 18.10 1.24 20.44
N GLY A 245 17.19 0.29 20.26
CA GLY A 245 16.35 0.14 19.07
C GLY A 245 15.36 1.30 18.82
N LEU A 246 15.12 2.18 19.80
CA LEU A 246 14.15 3.29 19.72
C LEU A 246 14.61 4.51 18.90
N GLY A 247 15.76 4.42 18.22
CA GLY A 247 16.19 5.40 17.22
C GLY A 247 16.64 6.78 17.72
N ASN A 248 16.61 6.99 19.03
CA ASN A 248 17.08 8.17 19.74
C ASN A 248 18.39 7.86 20.51
N ASN A 249 19.19 6.91 20.01
CA ASN A 249 20.46 6.49 20.61
C ASN A 249 21.62 7.36 20.07
N PRO A 250 22.39 8.08 20.93
CA PRO A 250 23.50 8.92 20.50
C PRO A 250 24.70 8.15 19.93
N ASP A 251 24.91 6.89 20.35
CA ASP A 251 26.02 6.05 19.87
C ASP A 251 25.76 5.49 18.45
N TYR A 252 24.48 5.51 18.02
CA TYR A 252 24.02 4.97 16.73
C TYR A 252 23.13 6.00 16.00
N PRO A 253 23.67 7.19 15.66
CA PRO A 253 22.88 8.28 15.07
C PRO A 253 22.29 7.87 13.71
N GLY A 254 21.04 8.24 13.46
CA GLY A 254 20.31 7.90 12.23
C GLY A 254 19.77 6.46 12.18
N TRP A 255 20.39 5.50 12.89
CA TRP A 255 19.88 4.14 13.00
C TRP A 255 18.63 4.04 13.91
N TYR A 256 17.92 2.92 13.79
CA TYR A 256 16.86 2.43 14.69
C TYR A 256 16.53 0.97 14.34
N GLY A 257 16.07 0.19 15.31
CA GLY A 257 15.85 -1.24 15.12
C GLY A 257 14.44 -1.64 14.68
N GLY A 258 14.12 -2.92 14.87
CA GLY A 258 12.81 -3.50 14.64
C GLY A 258 12.42 -3.68 13.17
N LYS A 259 13.36 -3.55 12.24
CA LYS A 259 13.12 -3.58 10.78
C LYS A 259 13.08 -5.00 10.19
N ILE A 260 13.31 -6.02 11.00
CA ILE A 260 13.49 -7.41 10.56
C ILE A 260 12.18 -8.18 10.76
N GLU A 261 11.80 -9.03 9.81
CA GLU A 261 10.53 -9.76 9.86
C GLU A 261 10.75 -11.28 9.78
N PHE A 262 10.54 -11.96 10.90
CA PHE A 262 10.43 -13.42 10.95
C PHE A 262 9.00 -13.80 10.56
N ARG A 263 8.88 -14.67 9.54
CA ARG A 263 7.65 -14.91 8.78
C ARG A 263 7.39 -16.40 8.66
N ALA A 264 6.13 -16.80 8.73
CA ALA A 264 5.70 -18.16 8.46
C ALA A 264 4.36 -18.17 7.73
N LYS A 265 4.05 -19.31 7.13
CA LYS A 265 2.80 -19.57 6.43
C LYS A 265 2.10 -20.77 7.04
N LEU A 266 0.78 -20.67 7.17
CA LEU A 266 -0.06 -21.79 7.55
C LEU A 266 -0.37 -22.66 6.32
N GLU A 267 -0.11 -23.95 6.41
CA GLU A 267 -0.47 -24.94 5.38
C GLU A 267 -1.44 -25.97 5.93
N LYS A 268 -2.38 -26.45 5.11
CA LYS A 268 -3.40 -27.41 5.50
C LYS A 268 -3.00 -28.80 5.05
N VAL A 269 -2.67 -29.68 6.00
CA VAL A 269 -2.22 -31.05 5.74
C VAL A 269 -3.38 -32.04 5.76
N GLY A 270 -4.45 -31.75 6.50
CA GLY A 270 -5.62 -32.61 6.62
C GLY A 270 -6.90 -31.86 6.98
N ALA A 271 -7.98 -32.60 7.23
CA ALA A 271 -9.21 -32.03 7.74
C ALA A 271 -8.96 -31.46 9.16
N LYS A 272 -9.09 -30.14 9.31
CA LYS A 272 -8.81 -29.40 10.56
C LYS A 272 -7.39 -29.66 11.14
N GLN A 273 -6.41 -30.02 10.29
CA GLN A 273 -5.00 -30.22 10.65
C GLN A 273 -4.08 -29.26 9.87
N TYR A 274 -3.17 -28.58 10.59
CA TYR A 274 -2.33 -27.50 10.06
C TYR A 274 -0.83 -27.69 10.34
N LYS A 275 -0.02 -27.34 9.34
CA LYS A 275 1.44 -27.19 9.46
C LYS A 275 1.81 -25.71 9.47
N ILE A 276 2.77 -25.32 10.30
CA ILE A 276 3.46 -24.04 10.17
C ILE A 276 4.75 -24.27 9.39
N VAL A 277 4.92 -23.56 8.28
CA VAL A 277 6.14 -23.59 7.45
C VAL A 277 6.79 -22.23 7.52
N LEU A 278 8.05 -22.16 7.94
CA LEU A 278 8.77 -20.89 8.04
C LEU A 278 9.15 -20.37 6.65
N GLU A 279 9.01 -19.06 6.49
CA GLU A 279 9.44 -18.30 5.33
C GLU A 279 10.77 -17.59 5.64
N ASP A 280 11.55 -17.33 4.60
CA ASP A 280 12.85 -16.68 4.73
C ASP A 280 12.70 -15.30 5.39
N CYS A 281 13.61 -14.94 6.28
CA CYS A 281 13.55 -13.66 6.98
C CYS A 281 13.89 -12.50 6.03
N VAL A 282 13.21 -11.36 6.19
CA VAL A 282 13.34 -10.19 5.29
C VAL A 282 13.42 -8.88 6.06
N LEU A 283 14.04 -7.87 5.44
CA LEU A 283 13.84 -6.47 5.83
C LEU A 283 12.43 -5.99 5.46
N GLY A 284 11.77 -5.31 6.39
CA GLY A 284 10.38 -4.85 6.29
C GLY A 284 10.10 -3.60 7.12
N ALA A 285 8.90 -3.49 7.67
CA ALA A 285 8.46 -2.30 8.40
C ALA A 285 8.70 -2.42 9.90
N SER A 286 9.17 -1.33 10.51
CA SER A 286 9.42 -1.22 11.95
C SER A 286 8.19 -0.67 12.69
N CYS A 287 8.00 -1.11 13.92
CA CYS A 287 6.94 -0.62 14.81
C CYS A 287 7.46 -0.53 16.26
N ARG A 288 6.68 0.08 17.16
CA ARG A 288 7.08 0.26 18.57
C ARG A 288 7.47 -1.06 19.24
N PHE A 289 6.68 -2.11 18.99
CA PHE A 289 6.92 -3.44 19.58
C PHE A 289 8.27 -4.03 19.15
N THR A 290 8.58 -4.05 17.85
CA THR A 290 9.87 -4.60 17.37
C THR A 290 11.05 -3.73 17.78
N ARG A 291 10.91 -2.39 17.84
CA ARG A 291 11.96 -1.49 18.36
C ARG A 291 12.26 -1.67 19.85
N ARG A 292 11.29 -2.11 20.66
CA ARG A 292 11.42 -2.21 22.13
C ARG A 292 11.89 -3.59 22.62
N PHE A 293 11.49 -4.67 21.96
CA PHE A 293 11.79 -6.05 22.37
C PHE A 293 12.67 -6.82 21.37
N GLY A 294 13.14 -6.15 20.32
CA GLY A 294 13.81 -6.76 19.17
C GLY A 294 12.84 -7.49 18.25
N SER A 295 13.15 -7.53 16.96
CA SER A 295 12.37 -8.25 15.95
C SER A 295 12.31 -9.76 16.22
N TRP A 296 13.35 -10.37 16.80
CA TRP A 296 13.35 -11.79 17.17
C TRP A 296 12.25 -12.17 18.19
N SER A 297 11.78 -11.21 18.98
CA SER A 297 10.68 -11.45 19.92
C SER A 297 9.31 -11.55 19.22
N PHE A 298 9.24 -11.46 17.89
CA PHE A 298 7.99 -11.51 17.12
C PHE A 298 8.05 -12.48 15.94
N LEU A 299 6.98 -13.25 15.75
CA LEU A 299 6.77 -14.12 14.59
C LEU A 299 5.41 -13.79 13.95
N ARG A 300 5.38 -13.57 12.62
CA ARG A 300 4.16 -13.32 11.85
C ARG A 300 3.76 -14.58 11.08
N ILE A 301 2.55 -15.10 11.29
CA ILE A 301 2.04 -16.30 10.61
C ILE A 301 0.88 -15.93 9.68
N LYS A 302 1.08 -16.12 8.37
CA LYS A 302 0.11 -15.79 7.33
C LYS A 302 -0.83 -16.97 7.03
N VAL A 303 -2.13 -16.71 7.10
CA VAL A 303 -3.20 -17.67 6.82
C VAL A 303 -3.67 -17.50 5.36
N PRO A 304 -3.62 -18.54 4.51
CA PRO A 304 -4.15 -18.45 3.15
C PRO A 304 -5.68 -18.19 3.10
N LEU A 305 -6.13 -17.30 2.21
CA LEU A 305 -7.55 -16.94 2.00
C LEU A 305 -8.50 -18.15 1.93
N ASN A 306 -8.08 -19.23 1.27
CA ASN A 306 -8.87 -20.45 1.08
C ASN A 306 -9.05 -21.28 2.37
N VAL A 307 -8.21 -21.06 3.39
CA VAL A 307 -8.37 -21.61 4.74
C VAL A 307 -9.12 -20.61 5.64
N PHE A 308 -8.81 -19.32 5.49
CA PHE A 308 -9.41 -18.23 6.24
C PHE A 308 -10.93 -18.15 6.04
N HIS A 309 -11.41 -18.33 4.81
CA HIS A 309 -12.84 -18.33 4.46
C HIS A 309 -13.52 -19.72 4.57
N GLU A 310 -12.84 -20.74 5.10
CA GLU A 310 -13.44 -22.07 5.30
C GLU A 310 -14.36 -22.09 6.53
N SER A 311 -15.58 -22.60 6.37
CA SER A 311 -16.53 -22.77 7.48
C SER A 311 -15.98 -23.72 8.54
N GLU A 312 -16.03 -23.31 9.81
CA GLU A 312 -15.43 -24.03 10.94
C GLU A 312 -13.93 -24.34 10.80
N ASN A 313 -13.14 -23.42 10.22
CA ASN A 313 -11.69 -23.57 10.08
C ASN A 313 -10.91 -23.91 11.39
N GLY A 314 -11.48 -23.68 12.58
CA GLY A 314 -10.85 -24.03 13.86
C GLY A 314 -9.60 -23.19 14.21
N LEU A 315 -9.28 -22.17 13.41
CA LEU A 315 -8.06 -21.37 13.57
C LEU A 315 -8.01 -20.68 14.94
N GLY A 316 -9.16 -20.20 15.44
CA GLY A 316 -9.28 -19.57 16.76
C GLY A 316 -9.11 -20.52 17.96
N LEU A 317 -8.97 -21.83 17.74
CA LEU A 317 -8.50 -22.79 18.74
C LEU A 317 -7.03 -23.15 18.51
N PHE A 318 -6.66 -23.45 17.26
CA PHE A 318 -5.27 -23.75 16.88
C PHE A 318 -4.29 -22.66 17.34
N PHE A 319 -4.63 -21.39 17.14
CA PHE A 319 -3.79 -20.25 17.48
C PHE A 319 -3.79 -19.86 18.96
N LYS A 320 -4.59 -20.48 19.84
CA LYS A 320 -4.45 -20.29 21.30
C LYS A 320 -3.25 -21.02 21.90
N ARG A 321 -2.78 -22.08 21.21
CA ARG A 321 -1.68 -22.93 21.68
C ARG A 321 -0.37 -22.16 21.84
N PRO A 322 0.51 -22.55 22.78
CA PRO A 322 1.89 -22.08 22.77
C PRO A 322 2.66 -22.72 21.61
N PHE A 323 3.46 -21.92 20.90
CA PHE A 323 4.30 -22.36 19.78
C PHE A 323 5.77 -22.41 20.21
N VAL A 324 6.51 -23.45 19.83
CA VAL A 324 7.88 -23.68 20.30
C VAL A 324 8.88 -23.59 19.15
N LEU A 325 9.91 -22.75 19.33
CA LEU A 325 11.00 -22.54 18.38
C LEU A 325 12.32 -22.46 19.15
N TRP A 326 13.11 -23.55 19.14
CA TRP A 326 14.34 -23.71 19.92
C TRP A 326 14.16 -23.25 21.38
N GLY A 327 13.31 -23.98 22.11
CA GLY A 327 13.09 -23.83 23.56
C GLY A 327 12.32 -22.58 23.97
N ARG A 328 12.23 -21.59 23.07
CA ARG A 328 11.52 -20.33 23.28
C ARG A 328 10.04 -20.52 22.99
N VAL A 329 9.20 -20.12 23.94
CA VAL A 329 7.75 -20.14 23.83
C VAL A 329 7.27 -18.85 23.16
N PHE A 330 6.49 -19.00 22.10
CA PHE A 330 5.79 -17.92 21.40
C PHE A 330 4.29 -18.10 21.60
N LYS A 331 3.58 -17.07 22.07
CA LYS A 331 2.11 -17.07 22.16
C LYS A 331 1.50 -16.00 21.27
N THR A 332 0.30 -16.26 20.74
CA THR A 332 -0.41 -15.28 19.92
C THR A 332 -0.95 -14.14 20.78
N PHE A 333 -0.78 -12.90 20.30
CA PHE A 333 -1.24 -11.69 20.98
C PHE A 333 -2.16 -10.82 20.12
N TYR A 334 -2.22 -11.03 18.80
CA TYR A 334 -3.15 -10.32 17.92
C TYR A 334 -3.36 -11.03 16.58
N ALA A 335 -4.44 -10.69 15.87
CA ALA A 335 -4.63 -11.03 14.46
C ALA A 335 -5.18 -9.82 13.68
N LYS A 336 -4.55 -9.48 12.54
CA LYS A 336 -5.01 -8.48 11.56
C LYS A 336 -4.86 -9.08 10.16
N ASP A 337 -5.86 -8.89 9.30
CA ASP A 337 -5.82 -9.12 7.85
C ASP A 337 -5.02 -10.35 7.38
N GLN A 338 -5.51 -11.52 7.82
CA GLN A 338 -4.96 -12.86 7.56
C GLN A 338 -3.60 -13.17 8.24
N THR A 339 -2.97 -12.21 8.89
CA THR A 339 -1.71 -12.40 9.64
C THR A 339 -2.00 -12.51 11.14
N VAL A 340 -1.48 -13.57 11.77
CA VAL A 340 -1.49 -13.78 13.22
C VAL A 340 -0.13 -13.42 13.78
N PHE A 341 -0.11 -12.62 14.85
CA PHE A 341 1.09 -12.08 15.46
C PHE A 341 1.38 -12.80 16.77
N LEU A 342 2.59 -13.35 16.89
CA LEU A 342 3.08 -14.07 18.06
C LEU A 342 4.20 -13.28 18.73
N PHE A 343 4.25 -13.33 20.06
CA PHE A 343 5.26 -12.72 20.90
C PHE A 343 6.02 -13.79 21.69
N ARG A 344 7.34 -13.67 21.78
CA ARG A 344 8.23 -14.53 22.57
C ARG A 344 8.09 -14.19 24.05
N THR A 345 7.62 -15.15 24.85
CA THR A 345 7.42 -14.96 26.29
C THR A 345 8.62 -15.45 27.12
N ASN A 346 8.58 -15.18 28.43
CA ASN A 346 9.45 -15.75 29.45
C ASN A 346 8.87 -17.05 30.08
N GLU A 347 7.75 -17.55 29.56
CA GLU A 347 6.99 -18.63 30.20
C GLU A 347 7.62 -20.00 29.91
N PRO A 348 7.62 -20.93 30.87
CA PRO A 348 8.15 -22.28 30.67
C PRO A 348 7.34 -23.04 29.62
N CYS A 349 7.98 -23.96 28.90
CA CYS A 349 7.29 -24.76 27.89
C CYS A 349 6.54 -25.93 28.55
N PRO A 350 5.20 -26.06 28.37
CA PRO A 350 4.47 -27.20 28.92
C PRO A 350 4.99 -28.52 28.34
N GLY A 351 5.33 -29.48 29.20
CA GLY A 351 5.76 -30.82 28.79
C GLY A 351 7.20 -30.96 28.27
N LEU A 352 8.07 -29.96 28.48
CA LEU A 352 9.51 -30.05 28.21
C LEU A 352 10.33 -29.64 29.44
N ASP A 353 11.40 -30.38 29.74
CA ASP A 353 12.26 -30.14 30.91
C ASP A 353 12.94 -28.77 30.82
N SER A 354 12.38 -27.81 31.57
CA SER A 354 12.61 -26.39 31.33
C SER A 354 13.75 -25.83 32.19
N ARG A 355 14.92 -25.60 31.57
CA ARG A 355 15.88 -24.56 32.00
C ARG A 355 15.44 -23.13 31.62
N GLY A 356 14.22 -22.96 31.12
CA GLY A 356 13.72 -21.71 30.52
C GLY A 356 13.28 -20.61 31.50
N SER A 357 13.28 -20.87 32.82
CA SER A 357 12.83 -19.93 33.86
C SER A 357 13.64 -18.63 33.93
N ASP A 358 14.89 -18.68 33.48
CA ASP A 358 15.89 -17.62 33.72
C ASP A 358 16.04 -16.69 32.49
N LEU A 359 15.19 -16.84 31.48
CA LEU A 359 15.24 -16.04 30.25
C LEU A 359 14.60 -14.66 30.43
N PRO A 360 15.33 -13.55 30.22
CA PRO A 360 14.76 -12.21 30.34
C PRO A 360 13.67 -11.97 29.27
N GLY A 361 12.56 -11.38 29.71
CA GLY A 361 11.37 -11.13 28.90
C GLY A 361 10.15 -10.89 29.78
N LEU A 362 8.98 -10.83 29.13
CA LEU A 362 7.67 -10.70 29.76
C LEU A 362 6.83 -11.94 29.44
N SER A 363 5.88 -12.29 30.31
CA SER A 363 4.80 -13.22 29.96
C SER A 363 3.86 -12.55 28.95
N LEU A 364 2.99 -13.32 28.28
CA LEU A 364 2.00 -12.71 27.40
C LEU A 364 1.08 -11.73 28.15
N GLN A 365 0.70 -12.05 29.39
CA GLN A 365 -0.12 -11.16 30.20
C GLN A 365 0.62 -9.87 30.56
N GLU A 366 1.88 -9.93 30.97
CA GLU A 366 2.69 -8.74 31.28
C GLU A 366 2.93 -7.87 30.05
N PHE A 367 3.19 -8.45 28.88
CA PHE A 367 3.32 -7.71 27.61
C PHE A 367 2.01 -7.00 27.22
N LEU A 368 0.87 -7.68 27.37
CA LEU A 368 -0.45 -7.08 27.11
C LEU A 368 -0.79 -5.97 28.11
N MET A 369 -0.43 -6.12 29.38
CA MET A 369 -0.63 -5.08 30.41
C MET A 369 0.35 -3.91 30.25
N TRP A 370 1.59 -4.16 29.81
CA TRP A 370 2.54 -3.10 29.45
C TRP A 370 2.01 -2.26 28.30
N HIS A 371 1.44 -2.87 27.25
CA HIS A 371 0.87 -2.09 26.14
C HIS A 371 -0.47 -1.43 26.48
N ASN A 372 -1.41 -2.17 27.08
CA ASN A 372 -2.78 -1.71 27.36
C ASN A 372 -3.28 -2.17 28.74
N PRO A 373 -2.94 -1.43 29.82
CA PRO A 373 -3.30 -1.78 31.19
C PRO A 373 -4.83 -1.94 31.39
N LEU A 374 -5.30 -3.13 31.76
CA LEU A 374 -6.74 -3.43 31.78
C LEU A 374 -7.49 -2.79 32.97
N GLN A 375 -6.80 -2.40 34.05
CA GLN A 375 -7.44 -1.80 35.23
C GLN A 375 -7.84 -0.34 34.93
N GLU A 376 -6.90 0.43 34.41
CA GLU A 376 -7.02 1.82 33.96
C GLU A 376 -7.97 1.97 32.77
N ASN A 377 -8.10 0.92 31.96
CA ASN A 377 -8.97 0.86 30.78
C ASN A 377 -10.21 -0.03 31.01
N SER A 378 -10.55 -0.35 32.26
CA SER A 378 -11.64 -1.27 32.63
C SER A 378 -13.02 -0.88 32.09
N GLN A 379 -13.25 0.41 31.83
CA GLN A 379 -14.48 0.94 31.22
C GLN A 379 -14.55 0.74 29.69
N GLN A 380 -13.49 0.26 29.03
CA GLN A 380 -13.54 -0.16 27.63
C GLN A 380 -14.20 -1.55 27.52
N SER A 381 -14.91 -1.83 26.43
CA SER A 381 -15.28 -3.21 26.08
C SER A 381 -14.02 -4.02 25.74
N MET A 382 -14.02 -5.32 26.04
CA MET A 382 -12.89 -6.21 25.74
C MET A 382 -12.54 -6.24 24.25
N THR A 383 -13.54 -6.06 23.38
CA THR A 383 -13.38 -5.86 21.93
C THR A 383 -12.59 -4.58 21.61
N LYS A 384 -12.93 -3.46 22.23
CA LYS A 384 -12.25 -2.17 22.03
C LYS A 384 -10.83 -2.19 22.62
N TRP A 385 -10.65 -2.79 23.80
CA TRP A 385 -9.34 -3.02 24.44
C TRP A 385 -8.42 -3.85 23.54
N ALA A 386 -8.91 -4.99 23.02
CA ALA A 386 -8.16 -5.84 22.10
C ALA A 386 -7.80 -5.10 20.79
N ALA A 387 -8.72 -4.30 20.26
CA ALA A 387 -8.47 -3.48 19.08
C ALA A 387 -7.41 -2.38 19.27
N ARG A 388 -7.01 -2.03 20.51
CA ARG A 388 -5.90 -1.09 20.75
C ARG A 388 -4.51 -1.72 20.63
N THR A 389 -4.40 -3.05 20.58
CA THR A 389 -3.11 -3.75 20.38
C THR A 389 -2.42 -3.34 19.06
N VAL A 390 -3.20 -2.96 18.04
CA VAL A 390 -2.67 -2.50 16.74
C VAL A 390 -1.87 -1.19 16.80
N LEU A 391 -1.99 -0.40 17.89
CA LEU A 391 -1.23 0.86 18.04
C LEU A 391 0.28 0.60 18.10
N GLY A 392 0.71 -0.44 18.82
CA GLY A 392 2.14 -0.80 18.91
C GLY A 392 2.68 -1.56 17.69
N LEU A 393 1.78 -2.14 16.88
CA LEU A 393 2.07 -2.76 15.57
C LEU A 393 2.07 -1.75 14.41
N SER A 394 1.76 -0.47 14.64
CA SER A 394 1.66 0.52 13.56
C SER A 394 3.02 0.76 12.88
N ASN A 395 3.10 0.48 11.57
CA ASN A 395 4.27 0.74 10.73
C ASN A 395 4.68 2.21 10.83
N SER A 396 5.89 2.46 11.35
CA SER A 396 6.30 3.80 11.81
C SER A 396 7.81 3.98 11.89
N VAL A 397 8.26 5.23 11.74
CA VAL A 397 9.65 5.66 11.97
C VAL A 397 9.72 6.35 13.34
N PRO A 398 10.75 6.13 14.17
CA PRO A 398 10.89 6.87 15.42
C PRO A 398 11.23 8.34 15.16
N GLY A 399 10.33 9.22 15.61
CA GLY A 399 10.57 10.65 15.79
C GLY A 399 11.30 10.95 17.11
N PRO A 400 11.18 12.18 17.64
CA PRO A 400 11.87 12.53 18.88
C PRO A 400 11.29 11.78 20.09
N ARG A 401 12.14 11.56 21.10
CA ARG A 401 11.68 11.26 22.46
C ARG A 401 11.23 12.56 23.15
N ILE A 402 10.05 12.53 23.77
CA ILE A 402 9.47 13.65 24.52
C ILE A 402 9.64 13.34 26.03
N PRO A 403 10.23 14.24 26.84
CA PRO A 403 10.28 14.06 28.30
C PRO A 403 8.88 13.96 28.90
N GLN A 404 8.69 13.12 29.93
CA GLN A 404 7.34 12.91 30.51
C GLN A 404 6.73 14.18 31.13
N GLY A 405 7.56 15.13 31.59
CA GLY A 405 7.12 16.46 32.06
C GLY A 405 6.78 17.46 30.94
N ASN A 406 7.07 17.12 29.68
CA ASN A 406 6.80 17.96 28.49
C ASN A 406 5.52 17.53 27.76
N ILE A 407 4.73 16.64 28.37
CA ILE A 407 3.44 16.18 27.86
C ILE A 407 2.35 17.05 28.49
N GLY A 408 1.77 17.94 27.68
CA GLY A 408 0.57 18.68 28.03
C GLY A 408 -0.71 17.93 27.67
N PHE A 409 -1.83 18.40 28.20
CA PHE A 409 -3.17 18.00 27.80
C PHE A 409 -4.03 19.25 27.61
N GLU A 410 -4.98 19.19 26.67
CA GLU A 410 -5.96 20.25 26.40
C GLU A 410 -7.33 19.62 26.14
N ASP A 411 -8.41 20.25 26.60
CA ASP A 411 -9.77 19.76 26.37
C ASP A 411 -10.19 19.91 24.90
N ASP A 412 -10.96 18.93 24.40
CA ASP A 412 -11.54 18.98 23.07
C ASP A 412 -12.57 20.11 22.92
N VAL A 413 -12.61 20.76 21.76
CA VAL A 413 -13.60 21.83 21.49
C VAL A 413 -14.93 21.16 21.15
N VAL A 414 -15.93 21.31 22.01
CA VAL A 414 -17.24 20.68 21.80
C VAL A 414 -18.28 21.75 21.45
N SER A 415 -19.02 21.52 20.36
CA SER A 415 -20.12 22.37 19.90
C SER A 415 -21.34 22.31 20.83
N LEU A 416 -22.27 23.27 20.70
CA LEU A 416 -23.50 23.34 21.51
C LEU A 416 -24.37 22.07 21.45
N ASN A 417 -24.29 21.30 20.37
CA ASN A 417 -25.02 20.03 20.20
C ASN A 417 -24.22 18.79 20.62
N GLY A 418 -23.01 18.94 21.19
CA GLY A 418 -22.19 17.83 21.64
C GLY A 418 -21.34 17.13 20.57
N SER A 419 -21.28 17.66 19.34
CA SER A 419 -20.32 17.21 18.32
C SER A 419 -18.93 17.78 18.64
N ASP A 420 -17.91 16.92 18.63
CA ASP A 420 -16.53 17.24 18.93
C ASP A 420 -15.84 17.81 17.68
N MET A 421 -15.36 19.06 17.80
CA MET A 421 -14.80 19.87 16.74
C MET A 421 -13.27 19.72 16.62
N THR A 422 -12.60 19.01 17.54
CA THR A 422 -11.14 18.73 17.46
C THR A 422 -10.76 17.25 17.46
N ASP A 423 -11.71 16.34 17.68
CA ASP A 423 -11.48 14.90 17.83
C ASP A 423 -10.52 14.33 16.77
N GLY A 424 -9.39 13.83 17.25
CA GLY A 424 -8.27 13.28 16.49
C GLY A 424 -7.04 14.17 16.43
N CYS A 425 -7.15 15.48 16.64
CA CYS A 425 -6.03 16.43 16.55
C CYS A 425 -5.50 16.90 17.92
N GLY A 426 -4.28 17.42 17.92
CA GLY A 426 -3.55 17.94 19.08
C GLY A 426 -2.30 18.69 18.60
N TYR A 427 -1.44 19.15 19.50
CA TYR A 427 -0.35 20.07 19.14
C TYR A 427 1.05 19.53 19.42
N SER A 428 2.04 20.03 18.70
CA SER A 428 3.44 19.95 19.10
C SER A 428 4.23 21.18 18.68
N ASN A 429 5.32 21.46 19.41
CA ASN A 429 6.07 22.70 19.22
C ASN A 429 7.12 22.61 18.11
N LYS A 430 7.58 23.77 17.62
CA LYS A 430 8.50 23.89 16.48
C LYS A 430 9.76 23.00 16.57
N PRO A 431 10.43 22.79 17.73
CA PRO A 431 11.49 21.80 17.90
C PRO A 431 11.14 20.36 17.47
N VAL A 432 9.91 19.88 17.74
CA VAL A 432 9.45 18.55 17.28
C VAL A 432 9.41 18.50 15.75
N HIS A 433 8.83 19.52 15.11
CA HIS A 433 8.73 19.59 13.65
C HIS A 433 10.10 19.75 12.97
N LEU A 434 11.04 20.49 13.59
CA LEU A 434 12.43 20.61 13.13
C LEU A 434 13.19 19.27 13.23
N PHE A 435 12.98 18.48 14.30
CA PHE A 435 13.55 17.14 14.38
C PHE A 435 13.05 16.26 13.23
N LEU A 436 11.76 16.32 12.88
CA LEU A 436 11.20 15.56 11.75
C LEU A 436 11.77 16.01 10.40
N LEU A 437 11.87 17.33 10.17
CA LEU A 437 12.49 17.93 8.99
C LEU A 437 13.90 17.36 8.74
N HIS A 438 14.76 17.40 9.76
CA HIS A 438 16.14 16.91 9.66
C HIS A 438 16.24 15.37 9.63
N ARG A 439 15.44 14.64 10.42
CA ARG A 439 15.52 13.16 10.50
C ARG A 439 15.00 12.47 9.23
N LEU A 440 14.04 13.07 8.52
CA LEU A 440 13.52 12.54 7.25
C LEU A 440 14.17 13.17 6.01
N ASN A 441 14.89 14.29 6.15
CA ASN A 441 15.39 15.13 5.06
C ASN A 441 14.24 15.60 4.15
N LEU A 442 13.29 16.36 4.72
CA LEU A 442 12.17 16.95 4.00
C LEU A 442 12.60 18.28 3.34
N ASP A 443 11.93 18.66 2.25
CA ASP A 443 12.17 19.94 1.56
C ASP A 443 11.73 21.15 2.41
N LEU A 444 10.73 20.98 3.27
CA LEU A 444 10.06 22.03 4.05
C LEU A 444 9.59 21.51 5.41
N LEU A 445 9.42 22.43 6.37
CA LEU A 445 8.88 22.13 7.70
C LEU A 445 7.43 21.64 7.57
N PRO A 446 7.08 20.43 8.04
CA PRO A 446 5.72 19.91 7.90
C PRO A 446 4.78 20.60 8.88
N SER A 447 3.66 21.13 8.42
CA SER A 447 2.66 21.80 9.28
C SER A 447 1.95 20.83 10.22
N ALA A 448 1.77 19.57 9.81
CA ALA A 448 1.15 18.52 10.61
C ALA A 448 1.80 17.15 10.39
N PHE A 449 1.58 16.21 11.31
CA PHE A 449 1.96 14.80 11.12
C PHE A 449 1.06 13.81 11.85
N GLN A 450 0.88 12.62 11.27
CA GLN A 450 0.17 11.51 11.91
C GLN A 450 1.14 10.71 12.80
N PHE A 451 0.73 10.43 14.04
CA PHE A 451 1.58 9.77 15.04
C PHE A 451 0.86 8.70 15.87
N ARG A 452 1.65 7.87 16.57
CA ARG A 452 1.27 7.21 17.83
C ARG A 452 2.28 7.63 18.91
N PHE A 453 1.82 7.82 20.14
CA PHE A 453 2.69 8.18 21.27
C PHE A 453 2.03 7.65 22.54
N ALA A 454 2.73 6.81 23.32
CA ALA A 454 2.11 6.03 24.39
C ALA A 454 0.73 5.44 23.93
N GLY A 455 -0.35 5.84 24.59
CA GLY A 455 -1.74 5.44 24.29
C GLY A 455 -2.48 6.35 23.31
N CYS A 456 -1.83 7.43 22.87
CA CYS A 456 -2.41 8.46 22.02
C CYS A 456 -2.29 8.08 20.53
N LYS A 457 -3.36 8.35 19.79
CA LYS A 457 -3.46 8.24 18.31
C LYS A 457 -4.02 9.55 17.78
N GLY A 458 -3.38 10.13 16.78
CA GLY A 458 -3.97 11.22 16.02
C GLY A 458 -3.05 11.92 15.04
N MET A 459 -3.47 13.14 14.67
CA MET A 459 -2.65 14.15 14.02
C MET A 459 -2.08 15.11 15.08
N SER A 460 -0.85 15.56 14.89
CA SER A 460 -0.25 16.66 15.64
C SER A 460 -0.02 17.83 14.69
N LEU A 461 -0.53 19.00 15.05
CA LEU A 461 -0.42 20.26 14.31
C LEU A 461 0.68 21.12 14.93
N ILE A 462 1.39 21.91 14.12
CA ILE A 462 2.41 22.84 14.63
C ILE A 462 1.77 23.95 15.45
N ARG A 463 2.34 24.21 16.63
CA ARG A 463 1.98 25.34 17.49
C ARG A 463 2.92 26.52 17.24
N GLU A 464 2.39 27.66 16.79
CA GLU A 464 3.18 28.85 16.42
C GLU A 464 3.24 29.94 17.50
N ASP A 465 2.35 29.92 18.49
CA ASP A 465 2.32 30.87 19.62
C ASP A 465 3.39 30.60 20.69
N GLU A 466 3.96 29.38 20.75
CA GLU A 466 5.07 29.08 21.67
C GLU A 466 6.42 29.57 21.10
N GLN A 467 6.96 30.64 21.67
CA GLN A 467 8.34 31.04 21.45
C GLN A 467 9.30 29.94 21.98
N PRO A 468 10.21 29.40 21.15
CA PRO A 468 10.99 28.21 21.51
C PRO A 468 12.03 28.52 22.60
N ILE A 469 11.71 28.13 23.83
CA ILE A 469 12.65 28.14 24.95
C ILE A 469 13.62 26.95 24.79
N ASN A 470 14.69 27.15 24.01
CA ASN A 470 15.69 26.14 23.66
C ASN A 470 15.13 25.00 22.74
N ASP A 471 15.91 23.94 22.49
CA ASP A 471 15.45 22.69 21.83
C ASP A 471 14.60 21.82 22.79
N ASP A 472 13.69 22.46 23.53
CA ASP A 472 12.77 21.76 24.44
C ASP A 472 11.54 21.26 23.67
N ARG A 473 11.34 19.94 23.65
CA ARG A 473 10.39 19.29 22.74
C ARG A 473 9.11 18.92 23.49
N ARG A 474 7.97 19.41 23.02
CA ARG A 474 6.67 19.36 23.73
C ARG A 474 5.54 18.88 22.82
N MET A 475 4.57 18.19 23.40
CA MET A 475 3.33 17.78 22.75
C MET A 475 2.15 17.96 23.69
N TRP A 476 0.98 18.32 23.14
CA TRP A 476 -0.28 18.44 23.87
C TRP A 476 -1.31 17.48 23.25
N PHE A 477 -1.86 16.60 24.07
CA PHE A 477 -2.84 15.60 23.64
C PHE A 477 -4.25 15.93 24.13
N ARG A 478 -5.25 15.60 23.32
CA ARG A 478 -6.66 15.80 23.68
C ARG A 478 -7.32 14.54 24.25
N PRO A 479 -8.38 14.64 25.08
CA PRO A 479 -9.16 13.50 25.56
C PRO A 479 -9.53 12.50 24.46
N SER A 480 -9.99 13.00 23.30
CA SER A 480 -10.23 12.22 22.09
C SER A 480 -9.03 11.35 21.72
N GLN A 481 -7.83 11.92 21.63
CA GLN A 481 -6.65 11.23 21.13
C GLN A 481 -6.19 10.09 22.05
N THR A 482 -6.54 10.15 23.34
CA THR A 482 -6.10 9.20 24.37
C THR A 482 -6.88 7.88 24.30
N LYS A 483 -6.41 6.94 23.47
CA LYS A 483 -7.11 5.66 23.23
C LYS A 483 -6.74 4.54 24.22
N ILE A 484 -5.64 4.68 24.98
CA ILE A 484 -5.20 3.84 26.11
C ILE A 484 -4.76 4.75 27.27
N LYS A 485 -5.20 4.45 28.50
CA LYS A 485 -4.72 5.09 29.75
C LYS A 485 -3.65 4.23 30.45
N TYR A 486 -2.75 4.87 31.20
CA TYR A 486 -1.67 4.23 31.97
C TYR A 486 -1.72 4.67 33.45
N PRO A 487 -1.10 3.92 34.38
CA PRO A 487 -1.06 4.29 35.80
C PRO A 487 -0.49 5.70 36.03
N ALA A 488 -1.24 6.55 36.72
CA ALA A 488 -0.81 7.92 37.01
C ALA A 488 0.42 7.94 37.94
N GLY A 489 1.33 8.90 37.71
CA GLY A 489 2.53 9.09 38.52
C GLY A 489 3.65 8.07 38.33
N GLN A 490 3.46 7.02 37.51
CA GLN A 490 4.53 6.08 37.17
C GLN A 490 5.37 6.58 35.98
N PRO A 491 6.68 6.29 35.95
CA PRO A 491 7.51 6.58 34.78
C PRO A 491 7.11 5.66 33.61
N LEU A 492 6.84 6.26 32.45
CA LEU A 492 6.50 5.51 31.23
C LEU A 492 7.76 4.88 30.61
N ASP A 493 7.57 3.74 29.94
CA ASP A 493 8.66 3.10 29.18
C ASP A 493 9.19 4.08 28.10
N PRO A 494 10.52 4.19 27.90
CA PRO A 494 11.11 5.02 26.84
C PRO A 494 10.52 4.80 25.43
N ALA A 495 9.93 3.65 25.13
CA ALA A 495 9.22 3.38 23.88
C ALA A 495 7.82 4.01 23.80
N MET A 496 7.19 4.28 24.94
CA MET A 496 5.94 5.06 25.03
C MET A 496 6.22 6.56 24.91
N LEU A 497 7.36 7.01 25.45
CA LEU A 497 7.85 8.40 25.38
C LEU A 497 8.50 8.77 24.02
N THR A 498 8.53 7.85 23.05
CA THR A 498 9.07 8.10 21.71
C THR A 498 7.91 8.29 20.72
N VAL A 499 7.96 9.34 19.89
CA VAL A 499 6.95 9.55 18.84
C VAL A 499 7.10 8.48 17.75
N ASP A 500 6.06 7.69 17.51
CA ASP A 500 5.98 6.78 16.38
C ASP A 500 5.35 7.52 15.19
N LEU A 501 6.17 8.01 14.25
CA LEU A 501 5.72 8.78 13.09
C LEU A 501 5.17 7.87 11.99
N LEU A 502 3.98 8.20 11.46
CA LEU A 502 3.32 7.43 10.38
C LEU A 502 3.41 8.13 9.02
N ARG A 503 3.06 9.43 8.94
CA ARG A 503 3.10 10.28 7.73
C ARG A 503 3.19 11.76 8.13
N THR A 504 3.72 12.62 7.27
CA THR A 504 3.69 14.10 7.43
C THR A 504 2.65 14.75 6.50
N SER A 505 2.32 16.02 6.75
CA SER A 505 1.51 16.87 5.85
C SER A 505 2.07 16.85 4.43
N CYS A 506 1.19 16.67 3.45
CA CYS A 506 1.51 16.54 2.03
C CYS A 506 0.20 16.66 1.23
N LEU A 507 0.12 17.68 0.37
CA LEU A 507 -0.99 17.92 -0.54
C LEU A 507 -0.68 17.27 -1.90
N ARG A 508 -1.68 16.58 -2.46
CA ARG A 508 -1.64 16.00 -3.80
C ARG A 508 -2.58 16.79 -4.72
N THR A 509 -2.07 17.20 -5.87
CA THR A 509 -2.78 17.90 -6.94
C THR A 509 -2.22 17.43 -8.30
N PRO A 510 -3.05 17.20 -9.32
CA PRO A 510 -4.51 17.02 -9.22
C PRO A 510 -4.87 15.78 -8.39
N ALA A 511 -6.11 15.70 -7.93
CA ALA A 511 -6.67 14.51 -7.29
C ALA A 511 -7.71 13.82 -8.20
N ARG A 512 -8.11 12.59 -7.88
CA ARG A 512 -9.09 11.82 -8.67
C ARG A 512 -10.44 11.69 -7.99
N LEU A 513 -11.46 11.52 -8.84
CA LEU A 513 -12.78 11.11 -8.37
C LEU A 513 -12.83 9.58 -8.27
N SER A 514 -13.31 9.05 -7.15
CA SER A 514 -13.65 7.63 -7.06
C SER A 514 -14.99 7.38 -7.77
N PRO A 515 -15.29 6.14 -8.22
CA PRO A 515 -16.62 5.81 -8.73
C PRO A 515 -17.76 6.16 -7.76
N GLU A 516 -17.50 6.09 -6.45
CA GLU A 516 -18.47 6.47 -5.41
C GLU A 516 -18.72 7.99 -5.40
N THR A 517 -17.66 8.79 -5.53
CA THR A 517 -17.77 10.25 -5.68
C THR A 517 -18.49 10.63 -6.99
N ILE A 518 -18.19 9.96 -8.11
CA ILE A 518 -18.86 10.23 -9.40
C ILE A 518 -20.36 9.95 -9.31
N ILE A 519 -20.76 8.82 -8.70
CA ILE A 519 -22.16 8.48 -8.46
C ILE A 519 -22.84 9.54 -7.58
N ASN A 520 -22.21 9.95 -6.47
CA ASN A 520 -22.76 10.98 -5.60
C ASN A 520 -22.96 12.32 -6.32
N LEU A 521 -21.93 12.83 -6.99
CA LEU A 521 -21.99 14.10 -7.71
C LEU A 521 -23.09 14.09 -8.78
N HIS A 522 -23.26 12.99 -9.52
CA HIS A 522 -24.29 12.86 -10.54
C HIS A 522 -25.71 12.78 -9.96
N GLU A 523 -25.94 11.93 -8.96
CA GLU A 523 -27.26 11.81 -8.31
C GLU A 523 -27.64 13.11 -7.55
N ASN A 524 -26.64 13.90 -7.13
CA ASN A 524 -26.80 15.28 -6.63
C ASN A 524 -26.79 16.36 -7.75
N GLY A 525 -26.96 15.97 -9.01
CA GLY A 525 -27.33 16.86 -10.12
C GLY A 525 -26.23 17.30 -11.08
N VAL A 526 -24.99 16.82 -10.96
CA VAL A 526 -23.91 17.12 -11.92
C VAL A 526 -24.11 16.33 -13.24
N PRO A 527 -24.27 16.99 -14.40
CA PRO A 527 -24.45 16.31 -15.68
C PRO A 527 -23.34 15.32 -16.04
N GLU A 528 -23.72 14.18 -16.62
CA GLU A 528 -22.82 13.09 -16.99
C GLU A 528 -21.79 13.46 -18.06
N HIS A 529 -22.10 14.44 -18.92
CA HIS A 529 -21.17 14.91 -19.96
C HIS A 529 -19.92 15.56 -19.36
N ILE A 530 -20.02 16.23 -18.21
CA ILE A 530 -18.87 16.88 -17.56
C ILE A 530 -17.79 15.83 -17.19
N PHE A 531 -18.22 14.67 -16.70
CA PHE A 531 -17.29 13.55 -16.41
C PHE A 531 -16.77 12.90 -17.69
N LEU A 532 -17.57 12.85 -18.77
CA LEU A 532 -17.11 12.35 -20.07
C LEU A 532 -16.03 13.24 -20.65
N ASP A 533 -16.20 14.56 -20.63
CA ASP A 533 -15.29 15.50 -21.27
C ASP A 533 -13.98 15.62 -20.46
N LEU A 534 -14.05 15.69 -19.13
CA LEU A 534 -12.88 15.54 -18.25
C LEU A 534 -12.11 14.24 -18.50
N MET A 535 -12.82 13.13 -18.76
CA MET A 535 -12.16 11.84 -19.03
C MET A 535 -11.59 11.76 -20.45
N LYS A 536 -12.22 12.37 -21.46
CA LYS A 536 -11.64 12.52 -22.81
C LYS A 536 -10.34 13.31 -22.72
N GLU A 537 -10.38 14.52 -22.14
CA GLU A 537 -9.19 15.37 -21.95
C GLU A 537 -8.07 14.60 -21.22
N SER A 538 -8.39 13.93 -20.10
CA SER A 538 -7.39 13.21 -19.29
C SER A 538 -6.77 11.98 -19.99
N ILE A 539 -7.42 11.42 -21.02
CA ILE A 539 -6.86 10.36 -21.86
C ILE A 539 -6.14 10.96 -23.08
N GLN A 540 -6.74 11.95 -23.76
CA GLN A 540 -6.19 12.60 -24.95
C GLN A 540 -4.91 13.37 -24.64
N GLU A 541 -4.82 14.11 -23.52
CA GLU A 541 -3.59 14.75 -23.07
C GLU A 541 -2.50 13.72 -22.75
N MET A 542 -2.86 12.62 -22.08
CA MET A 542 -1.93 11.55 -21.73
C MET A 542 -1.37 10.88 -23.00
N VAL A 543 -2.22 10.51 -23.96
CA VAL A 543 -1.79 9.95 -25.25
C VAL A 543 -0.93 10.96 -26.02
N THR A 544 -1.40 12.20 -26.20
CA THR A 544 -0.66 13.26 -26.92
C THR A 544 0.72 13.52 -26.30
N SER A 545 0.83 13.53 -24.96
CA SER A 545 2.09 13.73 -24.24
C SER A 545 3.12 12.61 -24.46
N LEU A 546 2.67 11.44 -24.96
CA LEU A 546 3.48 10.25 -25.25
C LEU A 546 3.62 9.97 -26.77
N THR A 547 2.85 10.63 -27.63
CA THR A 547 2.90 10.51 -29.10
C THR A 547 3.47 11.74 -29.82
N THR A 548 3.61 12.87 -29.14
CA THR A 548 4.28 14.06 -29.70
C THR A 548 5.79 13.84 -29.76
N TRP A 549 6.31 13.53 -30.95
CA TRP A 549 7.73 13.19 -31.16
C TRP A 549 8.50 14.22 -32.02
N GLU A 550 7.85 15.32 -32.41
CA GLU A 550 8.41 16.38 -33.25
C GLU A 550 8.61 17.69 -32.48
N GLY A 551 9.59 18.49 -32.90
CA GLY A 551 10.01 19.72 -32.22
C GLY A 551 11.34 19.58 -31.44
N PRO A 552 11.98 20.71 -31.08
CA PRO A 552 13.36 20.70 -30.57
C PRO A 552 13.54 19.98 -29.23
N ASN A 553 12.51 19.96 -28.39
CA ASN A 553 12.56 19.36 -27.06
C ASN A 553 11.90 17.97 -26.97
N ALA A 554 11.32 17.46 -28.07
CA ALA A 554 10.33 16.38 -28.04
C ALA A 554 10.79 15.10 -27.31
N MET A 555 12.05 14.71 -27.45
CA MET A 555 12.58 13.52 -26.76
C MET A 555 12.81 13.75 -25.25
N PHE A 556 13.13 14.98 -24.83
CA PHE A 556 13.25 15.34 -23.41
C PHE A 556 11.86 15.46 -22.75
N ASP A 557 10.90 16.08 -23.45
CA ASP A 557 9.51 16.15 -23.00
C ASP A 557 8.89 14.75 -22.94
N LEU A 558 9.12 13.89 -23.93
CA LEU A 558 8.70 12.48 -23.92
C LEU A 558 9.32 11.70 -22.75
N TRP A 559 10.63 11.85 -22.48
CA TRP A 559 11.30 11.22 -21.33
C TRP A 559 10.64 11.65 -20.01
N ALA A 560 10.35 12.95 -19.85
CA ALA A 560 9.70 13.49 -18.66
C ALA A 560 8.21 13.09 -18.52
N ASN A 561 7.50 12.94 -19.64
CA ASN A 561 6.10 12.47 -19.64
C ASN A 561 6.02 10.96 -19.33
N VAL A 562 6.96 10.16 -19.84
CA VAL A 562 7.09 8.74 -19.47
C VAL A 562 7.47 8.57 -18.00
N GLU A 563 8.39 9.40 -17.48
CA GLU A 563 8.76 9.44 -16.06
C GLU A 563 7.54 9.71 -15.18
N ARG A 564 6.80 10.79 -15.48
CA ARG A 564 5.62 11.22 -14.74
C ARG A 564 4.50 10.18 -14.82
N ALA A 565 4.23 9.60 -16.00
CA ALA A 565 3.25 8.54 -16.16
C ALA A 565 3.67 7.26 -15.40
N GLY A 566 4.95 6.90 -15.42
CA GLY A 566 5.46 5.70 -14.74
C GLY A 566 5.60 5.82 -13.22
N GLY A 567 5.75 7.04 -12.67
CA GLY A 567 6.12 7.26 -11.27
C GLY A 567 7.56 6.85 -10.95
N VAL A 568 8.45 6.89 -11.95
CA VAL A 568 9.72 6.14 -11.93
C VAL A 568 10.62 6.50 -10.76
N PHE A 569 10.78 7.79 -10.42
CA PHE A 569 11.64 8.21 -9.29
C PHE A 569 10.99 8.06 -7.90
N ALA A 570 9.66 7.91 -7.84
CA ALA A 570 8.99 7.47 -6.61
C ALA A 570 9.25 5.98 -6.40
N GLY A 571 8.98 5.16 -7.44
CA GLY A 571 9.23 3.73 -7.43
C GLY A 571 10.69 3.35 -7.15
N ARG A 572 11.67 4.05 -7.73
CA ARG A 572 13.10 3.84 -7.40
C ARG A 572 13.38 4.02 -5.91
N ARG A 573 13.02 5.17 -5.34
CA ARG A 573 13.27 5.48 -3.92
C ARG A 573 12.45 4.60 -2.96
N ALA A 574 11.26 4.18 -3.35
CA ALA A 574 10.41 3.28 -2.55
C ALA A 574 10.85 1.79 -2.63
N ARG A 575 11.64 1.39 -3.64
CA ARG A 575 12.33 0.08 -3.68
C ARG A 575 13.53 0.03 -2.74
N GLU A 576 14.21 1.15 -2.53
CA GLU A 576 15.35 1.25 -1.61
C GLU A 576 14.90 1.45 -0.15
N ALA A 577 14.02 2.42 0.09
CA ALA A 577 13.58 2.83 1.43
C ALA A 577 12.36 2.03 1.94
N VAL A 578 12.33 0.70 1.77
CA VAL A 578 11.12 -0.15 1.98
C VAL A 578 10.38 0.12 3.29
N GLY A 579 11.10 0.29 4.41
CA GLY A 579 10.52 0.56 5.73
C GLY A 579 10.26 2.03 6.08
N GLU A 580 10.75 2.97 5.26
CA GLU A 580 10.72 4.42 5.52
C GLU A 580 9.91 5.21 4.47
N ALA A 581 9.62 4.60 3.31
CA ALA A 581 8.96 5.22 2.16
C ALA A 581 7.65 5.95 2.53
N ARG A 582 6.78 5.31 3.33
CA ARG A 582 5.50 5.90 3.80
C ARG A 582 5.69 7.16 4.65
N ALA A 583 6.75 7.25 5.46
CA ALA A 583 7.06 8.43 6.25
C ALA A 583 7.69 9.56 5.41
N ARG A 584 8.44 9.19 4.36
CA ARG A 584 9.01 10.13 3.36
C ARG A 584 8.06 10.50 2.21
N GLY A 585 6.84 9.97 2.19
CA GLY A 585 5.86 10.20 1.11
C GLY A 585 6.19 9.52 -0.23
N TYR A 586 7.09 8.55 -0.27
CA TYR A 586 7.42 7.78 -1.48
C TYR A 586 6.46 6.58 -1.65
N SER A 587 5.94 6.37 -2.86
CA SER A 587 5.13 5.20 -3.20
C SER A 587 5.82 4.30 -4.23
N ASN A 588 5.49 3.00 -4.22
CA ASN A 588 6.04 1.98 -5.12
C ASN A 588 5.18 1.74 -6.38
N ARG A 589 3.98 2.34 -6.43
CA ARG A 589 3.02 2.22 -7.53
C ARG A 589 3.16 3.42 -8.48
N SER A 590 2.65 3.32 -9.72
CA SER A 590 2.58 4.52 -10.59
C SER A 590 1.48 5.47 -10.11
N PRO A 591 1.48 6.77 -10.46
CA PRO A 591 0.54 7.73 -9.85
C PRO A 591 -0.93 7.30 -9.95
N ASP A 592 -1.34 6.69 -11.08
CA ASP A 592 -2.68 6.14 -11.35
C ASP A 592 -3.16 5.04 -10.35
N GLU A 593 -2.23 4.53 -9.55
CA GLU A 593 -2.38 3.35 -8.68
C GLU A 593 -2.08 3.71 -7.19
N GLU A 594 -1.65 4.94 -6.88
CA GLU A 594 -1.27 5.35 -5.51
C GLU A 594 -2.44 5.66 -4.57
N GLU A 595 -3.56 6.21 -5.06
CA GLU A 595 -4.69 6.61 -4.17
C GLU A 595 -5.42 5.41 -3.55
N ASP A 596 -5.18 4.20 -4.05
CA ASP A 596 -5.63 2.94 -3.44
C ASP A 596 -4.90 2.62 -2.11
N GLU A 597 -3.91 3.42 -1.69
CA GLU A 597 -3.19 3.32 -0.40
C GLU A 597 -4.08 3.36 0.86
N GLN A 598 -5.37 3.70 0.73
CA GLN A 598 -6.36 3.62 1.82
C GLN A 598 -7.19 2.31 1.83
N ALA A 599 -7.13 1.49 0.77
CA ALA A 599 -7.81 0.20 0.69
C ALA A 599 -6.85 -0.98 0.88
N ASP A 600 -5.62 -0.87 0.38
CA ASP A 600 -4.59 -1.93 0.42
C ASP A 600 -3.50 -1.63 1.47
N GLU A 601 -3.83 -1.56 2.77
CA GLU A 601 -2.83 -1.33 3.82
C GLU A 601 -1.72 -2.41 3.86
N ASP A 602 -2.01 -3.62 3.36
CA ASP A 602 -1.23 -4.83 3.64
C ASP A 602 -0.68 -5.55 2.38
N GLU A 603 -0.80 -5.00 1.15
CA GLU A 603 -0.35 -5.71 -0.08
C GLU A 603 1.18 -5.89 -0.16
N LEU A 604 1.95 -5.03 0.53
CA LEU A 604 3.41 -5.21 0.71
C LEU A 604 3.77 -6.56 1.35
N ASP A 605 2.83 -7.17 2.08
CA ASP A 605 3.03 -8.40 2.83
C ASP A 605 2.85 -9.68 1.96
N SER A 606 2.65 -9.54 0.64
CA SER A 606 2.47 -10.66 -0.31
C SER A 606 3.76 -11.19 -0.96
N ARG A 607 4.93 -10.67 -0.56
CA ARG A 607 6.25 -11.02 -1.10
C ARG A 607 6.60 -12.49 -0.87
N LYS A 608 6.58 -13.29 -1.94
CA LYS A 608 7.16 -14.65 -1.98
C LYS A 608 8.69 -14.58 -2.03
N ASN A 609 9.37 -15.47 -1.31
CA ASN A 609 10.82 -15.52 -1.22
C ASN A 609 11.50 -16.35 -2.35
N TYR A 610 12.85 -16.40 -2.32
CA TYR A 610 13.76 -17.00 -3.33
C TYR A 610 13.76 -16.39 -4.74
N ARG A 611 13.35 -15.12 -4.91
CA ARG A 611 13.22 -14.52 -6.25
C ARG A 611 13.61 -13.05 -6.31
N SER A 612 13.95 -12.60 -7.51
CA SER A 612 14.26 -11.20 -7.81
C SER A 612 13.18 -10.23 -7.35
N THR A 613 13.60 -9.04 -6.94
CA THR A 613 12.73 -7.95 -6.52
C THR A 613 11.90 -7.49 -7.73
N PRO A 614 10.56 -7.53 -7.64
CA PRO A 614 9.72 -6.98 -8.69
C PRO A 614 10.16 -5.56 -9.06
N TRP A 615 10.31 -5.31 -10.35
CA TRP A 615 10.69 -4.01 -10.90
C TRP A 615 12.14 -3.53 -10.62
N TRP A 616 13.02 -4.41 -10.12
CA TRP A 616 14.48 -4.14 -10.05
C TRP A 616 15.18 -4.55 -11.36
N GLY A 617 15.90 -3.62 -12.00
CA GLY A 617 16.58 -3.85 -13.30
C GLY A 617 17.55 -5.04 -13.30
N ASP A 618 17.86 -5.58 -14.47
CA ASP A 618 18.98 -6.52 -14.60
C ASP A 618 20.30 -5.75 -14.69
N GLN A 619 21.16 -5.95 -13.70
CA GLN A 619 22.46 -5.29 -13.63
C GLN A 619 23.51 -5.89 -14.57
N ILE A 620 23.28 -7.10 -15.13
CA ILE A 620 24.18 -7.71 -16.10
C ILE A 620 23.97 -7.06 -17.48
N SER A 621 22.80 -7.24 -18.09
CA SER A 621 22.48 -6.63 -19.39
C SER A 621 22.27 -5.12 -19.34
N GLY A 622 22.00 -4.56 -18.15
CA GLY A 622 21.51 -3.20 -17.96
C GLY A 622 20.03 -3.01 -18.35
N CYS A 623 19.29 -4.08 -18.67
CA CYS A 623 17.89 -4.01 -19.08
C CYS A 623 16.99 -3.60 -17.89
N PRO A 624 16.24 -2.48 -17.97
CA PRO A 624 15.30 -2.09 -16.92
C PRO A 624 14.10 -3.05 -16.80
N SER A 625 13.48 -3.12 -15.62
CA SER A 625 12.36 -4.05 -15.38
C SER A 625 10.97 -3.47 -15.61
N THR A 626 10.80 -2.15 -15.60
CA THR A 626 9.56 -1.50 -16.06
C THR A 626 9.65 -1.19 -17.56
N LEU A 627 8.50 -1.08 -18.25
CA LEU A 627 8.47 -0.67 -19.66
C LEU A 627 8.87 0.81 -19.76
N GLU A 628 8.41 1.57 -18.77
CA GLU A 628 8.60 3.00 -18.57
C GLU A 628 10.11 3.33 -18.40
N GLU A 629 10.85 2.65 -17.52
CA GLU A 629 12.31 2.78 -17.44
C GLU A 629 13.03 2.26 -18.70
N THR A 630 12.51 1.23 -19.39
CA THR A 630 13.09 0.78 -20.67
C THR A 630 13.03 1.89 -21.71
N VAL A 631 11.90 2.59 -21.81
CA VAL A 631 11.70 3.71 -22.73
C VAL A 631 12.62 4.88 -22.38
N MET A 632 12.75 5.22 -21.10
CA MET A 632 13.65 6.30 -20.64
C MET A 632 15.12 6.04 -21.01
N VAL A 633 15.64 4.84 -20.70
CA VAL A 633 17.05 4.45 -21.00
C VAL A 633 17.34 4.43 -22.50
N LEU A 634 16.34 4.10 -23.34
CA LEU A 634 16.51 4.18 -24.79
C LEU A 634 16.52 5.65 -25.28
N LEU A 635 15.66 6.51 -24.72
CA LEU A 635 15.60 7.93 -25.08
C LEU A 635 16.87 8.69 -24.69
N ASP A 636 17.36 8.54 -23.45
CA ASP A 636 18.58 9.23 -23.00
C ASP A 636 19.88 8.68 -23.63
N SER A 637 19.83 7.46 -24.20
CA SER A 637 20.89 6.90 -25.04
C SER A 637 20.81 7.29 -26.53
N GLY A 638 19.85 8.15 -26.90
CA GLY A 638 19.74 8.73 -28.25
C GLY A 638 18.94 7.91 -29.27
N PHE A 639 18.08 6.98 -28.84
CA PHE A 639 17.08 6.37 -29.72
C PHE A 639 15.80 7.23 -29.79
N SER A 640 15.11 7.22 -30.93
CA SER A 640 13.80 7.87 -31.09
C SER A 640 12.70 6.90 -31.52
N PRO A 641 11.41 7.12 -31.20
CA PRO A 641 10.30 6.27 -31.68
C PRO A 641 10.13 6.28 -33.21
N GLN A 642 10.69 7.28 -33.91
CA GLN A 642 10.74 7.36 -35.37
C GLN A 642 11.80 6.43 -35.99
N THR A 643 12.84 6.02 -35.26
CA THR A 643 13.98 5.24 -35.78
C THR A 643 14.17 3.88 -35.10
N SER A 644 13.79 3.73 -33.84
CA SER A 644 14.04 2.54 -33.03
C SER A 644 12.78 1.67 -32.87
N PRO A 645 12.71 0.49 -33.51
CA PRO A 645 11.54 -0.39 -33.43
C PRO A 645 11.28 -0.89 -32.00
N ILE A 646 12.33 -1.14 -31.21
CA ILE A 646 12.17 -1.58 -29.82
C ILE A 646 11.59 -0.48 -28.94
N LEU A 647 12.03 0.77 -29.11
CA LEU A 647 11.52 1.92 -28.37
C LEU A 647 10.05 2.17 -28.73
N ARG A 648 9.74 2.11 -30.03
CA ARG A 648 8.37 2.21 -30.55
C ARG A 648 7.44 1.13 -29.97
N GLU A 649 7.82 -0.15 -30.03
CA GLU A 649 7.05 -1.26 -29.44
C GLU A 649 6.90 -1.14 -27.90
N LYS A 650 7.95 -0.71 -27.19
CA LYS A 650 7.90 -0.50 -25.73
C LYS A 650 6.98 0.65 -25.35
N LEU A 651 7.09 1.79 -26.04
CA LEU A 651 6.25 2.97 -25.84
C LEU A 651 4.78 2.67 -26.17
N LYS A 652 4.52 1.91 -27.24
CA LYS A 652 3.17 1.39 -27.56
C LYS A 652 2.58 0.63 -26.37
N GLN A 653 3.34 -0.28 -25.77
CA GLN A 653 2.88 -1.06 -24.62
C GLN A 653 2.69 -0.23 -23.35
N VAL A 654 3.46 0.86 -23.15
CA VAL A 654 3.18 1.84 -22.08
C VAL A 654 1.83 2.54 -22.34
N ILE A 655 1.64 3.10 -23.54
CA ILE A 655 0.41 3.84 -23.90
C ILE A 655 -0.81 2.94 -23.79
N MET A 656 -0.80 1.76 -24.44
CA MET A 656 -1.93 0.81 -24.39
C MET A 656 -2.27 0.42 -22.95
N LYS A 657 -1.28 0.04 -22.13
CA LYS A 657 -1.50 -0.30 -20.71
C LYS A 657 -2.07 0.87 -19.91
N LYS A 658 -1.63 2.11 -20.16
CA LYS A 658 -2.11 3.30 -19.45
C LYS A 658 -3.53 3.70 -19.86
N VAL A 659 -3.84 3.64 -21.16
CA VAL A 659 -5.20 3.81 -21.68
C VAL A 659 -6.13 2.73 -21.10
N GLU A 660 -5.77 1.44 -21.21
CA GLU A 660 -6.54 0.33 -20.62
C GLU A 660 -6.75 0.50 -19.10
N ASN A 661 -5.74 0.93 -18.34
CA ASN A 661 -5.86 1.15 -16.89
C ASN A 661 -6.82 2.30 -16.55
N ARG A 662 -6.69 3.47 -17.19
CA ARG A 662 -7.60 4.62 -16.95
C ARG A 662 -9.04 4.28 -17.38
N SER A 663 -9.22 3.65 -18.54
CA SER A 663 -10.54 3.29 -19.08
C SER A 663 -11.22 2.14 -18.33
N SER A 664 -10.49 1.10 -17.90
CA SER A 664 -11.09 -0.03 -17.19
C SER A 664 -11.52 0.30 -15.76
N ASN A 665 -10.80 1.18 -15.07
CA ASN A 665 -11.12 1.60 -13.71
C ASN A 665 -12.06 2.81 -13.63
N ILE A 666 -12.24 3.57 -14.73
CA ILE A 666 -12.85 4.92 -14.75
C ILE A 666 -12.18 5.80 -13.68
N ARG A 667 -10.92 6.14 -13.96
CA ARG A 667 -10.10 7.04 -13.15
C ARG A 667 -9.57 8.16 -14.03
N PHE A 668 -9.98 9.37 -13.70
CA PHE A 668 -9.49 10.61 -14.31
C PHE A 668 -9.16 11.62 -13.21
N GLU A 669 -8.26 12.53 -13.53
CA GLU A 669 -7.72 13.55 -12.62
C GLU A 669 -8.43 14.88 -12.89
N VAL A 670 -8.92 15.54 -11.83
CA VAL A 670 -9.58 16.85 -11.96
C VAL A 670 -8.54 17.91 -11.66
N LYS A 671 -8.12 18.68 -12.69
CA LYS A 671 -7.08 19.73 -12.60
C LYS A 671 -7.33 20.75 -11.47
N GLN A 672 -8.58 21.13 -11.27
CA GLN A 672 -9.06 22.00 -10.20
C GLN A 672 -9.55 21.15 -9.00
N SER A 673 -8.67 20.31 -8.45
CA SER A 673 -8.90 19.54 -7.23
C SER A 673 -7.61 19.16 -6.51
N ALA A 674 -7.70 18.92 -5.20
CA ALA A 674 -6.57 18.44 -4.39
C ALA A 674 -7.02 17.55 -3.23
N SER A 675 -6.10 16.76 -2.69
CA SER A 675 -6.30 15.99 -1.46
C SER A 675 -5.12 16.14 -0.49
N ALA A 676 -5.43 16.43 0.77
CA ALA A 676 -4.47 16.60 1.87
C ALA A 676 -5.08 16.03 3.17
N PHE A 677 -4.28 15.97 4.24
CA PHE A 677 -4.82 15.71 5.58
C PHE A 677 -5.73 16.85 6.02
N VAL A 678 -6.82 16.51 6.70
CA VAL A 678 -7.73 17.50 7.29
C VAL A 678 -7.32 17.77 8.73
N VAL A 679 -7.39 19.03 9.16
CA VAL A 679 -7.05 19.47 10.52
C VAL A 679 -8.11 20.50 10.99
N PRO A 680 -8.39 20.59 12.29
CA PRO A 680 -9.23 21.66 12.83
C PRO A 680 -8.47 22.99 12.77
N ASP A 681 -9.22 24.09 12.71
CA ASP A 681 -8.72 25.45 12.88
C ASP A 681 -8.15 25.66 14.30
N PRO A 682 -6.83 25.93 14.45
CA PRO A 682 -6.20 26.11 15.75
C PRO A 682 -6.55 27.44 16.45
N TYR A 683 -7.11 28.42 15.73
CA TYR A 683 -7.42 29.74 16.26
C TYR A 683 -8.93 30.07 16.29
N GLY A 684 -9.77 29.23 15.67
CA GLY A 684 -11.23 29.40 15.64
C GLY A 684 -11.69 30.62 14.84
N VAL A 685 -10.96 30.97 13.79
CA VAL A 685 -11.14 32.17 12.96
C VAL A 685 -11.94 31.94 11.68
N LEU A 686 -12.01 30.71 11.18
CA LEU A 686 -12.86 30.33 10.04
C LEU A 686 -14.33 30.29 10.46
N GLY A 687 -15.23 30.88 9.65
CA GLY A 687 -16.67 30.81 9.89
C GLY A 687 -17.26 29.40 9.68
N PRO A 688 -18.52 29.17 10.07
CA PRO A 688 -19.23 27.92 9.78
C PRO A 688 -19.27 27.61 8.27
N ASP A 689 -19.05 26.35 7.90
CA ASP A 689 -18.87 25.89 6.50
C ASP A 689 -17.74 26.63 5.72
N GLU A 690 -16.77 27.28 6.40
CA GLU A 690 -15.52 27.77 5.79
C GLU A 690 -14.32 26.83 6.03
N ILE A 691 -13.43 26.77 5.02
CA ILE A 691 -12.16 26.03 5.06
C ILE A 691 -11.01 26.89 4.49
N GLN A 692 -9.76 26.54 4.83
CA GLN A 692 -8.59 27.00 4.09
C GLN A 692 -7.82 25.81 3.50
N ILE A 693 -7.38 25.93 2.24
CA ILE A 693 -6.45 25.00 1.61
C ILE A 693 -5.30 25.80 0.98
N LYS A 694 -4.07 25.56 1.48
CA LYS A 694 -2.86 26.23 1.01
C LYS A 694 -1.75 25.21 0.73
N SER A 695 -1.19 25.25 -0.46
CA SER A 695 -0.08 24.40 -0.89
C SER A 695 1.25 25.00 -0.48
N SER A 696 2.23 24.16 -0.13
CA SER A 696 3.61 24.59 0.09
C SER A 696 4.33 25.03 -1.19
N ARG A 697 3.68 24.90 -2.35
CA ARG A 697 4.20 25.24 -3.69
C ARG A 697 3.12 25.95 -4.49
N ARG A 698 3.53 26.85 -5.39
CA ARG A 698 2.64 27.42 -6.40
C ARG A 698 2.40 26.38 -7.51
N ASN A 699 1.46 25.47 -7.27
CA ASN A 699 1.17 24.30 -8.12
C ASN A 699 -0.31 23.87 -8.12
N LEU A 700 -1.20 24.64 -7.48
CA LEU A 700 -2.65 24.47 -7.60
C LEU A 700 -3.10 25.26 -8.83
N ILE A 701 -4.06 24.78 -9.61
CA ILE A 701 -4.58 25.52 -10.77
C ILE A 701 -5.81 26.31 -10.30
N GLY A 702 -5.76 27.64 -10.37
CA GLY A 702 -6.87 28.54 -10.03
C GLY A 702 -8.06 28.43 -10.98
N ILE A 703 -9.18 29.08 -10.64
CA ILE A 703 -10.40 29.11 -11.48
C ILE A 703 -10.12 29.81 -12.83
N ASP A 704 -9.19 30.77 -12.83
CA ASP A 704 -8.62 31.47 -13.98
C ASP A 704 -7.65 30.62 -14.84
N GLY A 705 -7.33 29.39 -14.40
CA GLY A 705 -6.36 28.51 -15.06
C GLY A 705 -4.90 28.87 -14.76
N LEU A 706 -4.60 29.78 -13.85
CA LEU A 706 -3.25 30.15 -13.47
C LEU A 706 -2.77 29.38 -12.22
N ASP A 707 -1.48 29.07 -12.14
CA ASP A 707 -0.91 28.47 -10.94
C ASP A 707 -1.05 29.41 -9.73
N THR A 708 -1.44 28.84 -8.59
CA THR A 708 -1.62 29.49 -7.28
C THR A 708 -1.11 28.57 -6.16
N ASP A 709 -0.85 29.14 -4.99
CA ASP A 709 -0.59 28.42 -3.73
C ASP A 709 -1.84 28.37 -2.82
N ILE A 710 -2.91 29.13 -3.15
CA ILE A 710 -4.13 29.29 -2.34
C ILE A 710 -5.40 29.16 -3.22
N ILE A 711 -6.47 28.55 -2.69
CA ILE A 711 -7.79 28.49 -3.33
C ILE A 711 -8.80 29.35 -2.55
N LEU A 712 -9.68 30.04 -3.27
CA LEU A 712 -10.71 30.93 -2.74
C LEU A 712 -12.05 30.69 -3.45
N GLY A 713 -13.17 30.87 -2.75
CA GLY A 713 -14.53 30.75 -3.30
C GLY A 713 -15.23 29.42 -3.02
N ASP A 714 -16.34 29.15 -3.70
CA ASP A 714 -17.11 27.91 -3.54
C ASP A 714 -16.29 26.67 -3.93
N VAL A 715 -16.25 25.67 -3.05
CA VAL A 715 -15.64 24.36 -3.32
C VAL A 715 -16.53 23.22 -2.81
N LEU A 716 -16.37 22.02 -3.38
CA LEU A 716 -16.94 20.80 -2.81
C LEU A 716 -15.87 20.06 -1.99
N ILE A 717 -16.25 19.51 -0.84
CA ILE A 717 -15.40 18.68 0.01
C ILE A 717 -16.06 17.31 0.25
N THR A 718 -15.26 16.24 0.22
CA THR A 718 -15.71 14.86 0.43
C THR A 718 -14.60 13.95 0.96
N ARG A 719 -14.94 12.73 1.38
CA ARG A 719 -14.02 11.69 1.87
C ARG A 719 -14.46 10.33 1.30
N ASN A 720 -13.51 9.43 1.05
CA ASN A 720 -13.83 8.03 0.72
C ASN A 720 -13.92 7.19 2.01
N PRO A 721 -14.90 6.27 2.16
CA PRO A 721 -15.95 5.91 1.20
C PRO A 721 -17.09 6.94 1.15
N CYS A 722 -17.76 7.06 0.00
CA CYS A 722 -18.79 8.07 -0.26
C CYS A 722 -20.13 7.36 -0.55
N LYS A 723 -20.89 7.05 0.49
CA LYS A 723 -22.01 6.09 0.45
C LYS A 723 -23.40 6.75 0.47
N VAL A 724 -23.60 7.88 1.14
CA VAL A 724 -24.90 8.57 1.23
C VAL A 724 -24.87 9.93 0.50
N PRO A 725 -26.02 10.49 0.06
CA PRO A 725 -26.06 11.76 -0.65
C PRO A 725 -25.25 12.89 -0.01
N THR A 726 -25.27 13.01 1.32
CA THR A 726 -24.63 14.08 2.09
C THR A 726 -23.10 13.96 2.27
N ASP A 727 -22.47 12.87 1.79
CA ASP A 727 -21.02 12.66 1.91
C ASP A 727 -20.17 13.61 1.02
N VAL A 728 -20.82 14.43 0.20
CA VAL A 728 -20.24 15.61 -0.46
C VAL A 728 -20.94 16.85 0.09
N ARG A 729 -20.17 17.83 0.56
CA ARG A 729 -20.66 19.14 1.05
C ARG A 729 -20.10 20.25 0.16
N LYS A 730 -20.90 21.27 -0.15
CA LYS A 730 -20.38 22.56 -0.61
C LYS A 730 -19.96 23.39 0.61
N VAL A 731 -18.77 23.97 0.55
CA VAL A 731 -18.15 24.82 1.58
C VAL A 731 -17.40 25.96 0.89
N LYS A 732 -16.97 26.97 1.65
CA LYS A 732 -16.28 28.14 1.11
C LYS A 732 -14.79 28.11 1.47
N ALA A 733 -13.93 28.17 0.46
CA ALA A 733 -12.49 28.34 0.65
C ALA A 733 -12.15 29.83 0.87
N VAL A 734 -11.37 30.11 1.91
CA VAL A 734 -10.89 31.45 2.30
C VAL A 734 -9.41 31.40 2.69
N GLU A 735 -8.71 32.54 2.66
CA GLU A 735 -7.39 32.70 3.27
C GLU A 735 -7.52 33.59 4.51
N HIS A 736 -7.00 33.13 5.65
CA HIS A 736 -6.94 33.91 6.89
C HIS A 736 -5.48 34.15 7.30
N PRO A 737 -5.07 35.39 7.67
CA PRO A 737 -3.66 35.71 7.94
C PRO A 737 -2.98 34.81 8.98
N LEU A 738 -3.67 34.45 10.07
CA LEU A 738 -3.14 33.55 11.11
C LEU A 738 -2.93 32.11 10.61
N LEU A 739 -3.66 31.69 9.56
CA LEU A 739 -3.58 30.34 9.01
C LEU A 739 -2.57 30.23 7.86
N ARG A 740 -1.88 31.31 7.48
CA ARG A 740 -1.02 31.36 6.28
C ARG A 740 0.16 30.37 6.28
N ASN A 741 0.62 29.94 7.45
CA ASN A 741 1.73 28.99 7.59
C ASN A 741 1.29 27.52 7.59
N PHE A 742 -0.01 27.22 7.61
CA PHE A 742 -0.55 25.87 7.65
C PHE A 742 -0.63 25.29 6.23
N LEU A 743 0.54 24.95 5.70
CA LEU A 743 0.77 24.44 4.36
C LEU A 743 0.53 22.91 4.28
N ASP A 744 0.09 22.46 3.11
CA ASP A 744 -0.12 21.05 2.76
C ASP A 744 -1.13 20.28 3.64
N VAL A 745 -2.12 21.02 4.15
CA VAL A 745 -3.28 20.56 4.92
C VAL A 745 -4.56 21.27 4.44
N ILE A 746 -5.72 20.72 4.79
CA ILE A 746 -7.02 21.39 4.70
C ILE A 746 -7.43 21.75 6.12
N VAL A 747 -7.51 23.05 6.43
CA VAL A 747 -7.96 23.56 7.71
C VAL A 747 -9.47 23.74 7.67
N CYS A 748 -10.20 23.13 8.60
CA CYS A 748 -11.66 23.21 8.71
C CYS A 748 -12.07 23.97 9.97
N SER A 749 -13.11 24.80 9.87
CA SER A 749 -13.65 25.53 11.02
C SER A 749 -14.02 24.61 12.20
N VAL A 750 -13.73 25.10 13.42
CA VAL A 750 -14.22 24.55 14.70
C VAL A 750 -15.51 25.23 15.18
N GLN A 751 -16.06 26.17 14.40
CA GLN A 751 -17.33 26.84 14.68
C GLN A 751 -18.53 26.05 14.14
N GLY A 752 -19.73 26.35 14.64
CA GLY A 752 -21.00 25.75 14.21
C GLY A 752 -21.55 24.69 15.17
N LEU A 753 -22.54 23.93 14.70
CA LEU A 753 -23.31 22.97 15.51
C LEU A 753 -22.91 21.50 15.32
N ARG A 754 -22.07 21.20 14.32
CA ARG A 754 -21.62 19.85 13.95
C ARG A 754 -20.33 19.95 13.16
N ARG A 755 -19.32 19.16 13.51
CA ARG A 755 -18.03 19.09 12.79
C ARG A 755 -18.27 18.74 11.32
N LEU A 756 -17.61 19.47 10.40
CA LEU A 756 -17.76 19.27 8.95
C LEU A 756 -17.54 17.80 8.52
N LEU A 757 -16.57 17.12 9.13
CA LEU A 757 -16.25 15.72 8.84
C LEU A 757 -17.35 14.74 9.29
N ASP A 758 -18.22 15.10 10.24
CA ASP A 758 -19.37 14.27 10.64
C ASP A 758 -20.40 14.11 9.51
N PHE A 759 -20.37 14.98 8.49
CA PHE A 759 -21.15 14.83 7.26
C PHE A 759 -20.44 13.95 6.21
N LEU A 760 -19.12 13.81 6.27
CA LEU A 760 -18.29 13.13 5.25
C LEU A 760 -18.08 11.65 5.64
N ALA A 761 -19.16 10.88 5.64
CA ALA A 761 -19.25 9.50 6.14
C ALA A 761 -18.80 9.31 7.61
N GLY A 762 -18.86 10.37 8.45
CA GLY A 762 -18.41 10.33 9.84
C GLY A 762 -16.90 10.22 9.98
N GLY A 763 -16.17 11.28 9.61
CA GLY A 763 -14.71 11.37 9.69
C GLY A 763 -14.19 12.05 10.94
N ASP A 764 -12.88 11.90 11.19
CA ASP A 764 -12.17 12.48 12.33
C ASP A 764 -10.81 13.07 11.92
N TYR A 765 -10.21 13.88 12.80
CA TYR A 765 -8.91 14.50 12.54
C TYR A 765 -7.72 13.61 12.98
N ASP A 766 -7.90 12.30 13.14
CA ASP A 766 -6.87 11.36 13.63
C ASP A 766 -5.97 10.78 12.51
N GLY A 767 -6.34 11.12 11.27
CA GLY A 767 -5.54 10.99 10.05
C GLY A 767 -6.35 10.90 8.76
N ASP A 768 -7.58 11.39 8.72
CA ASP A 768 -8.36 11.43 7.49
C ASP A 768 -7.77 12.40 6.46
N LYS A 769 -8.04 12.08 5.19
CA LYS A 769 -7.83 12.98 4.06
C LYS A 769 -9.15 13.29 3.39
N ALA A 770 -9.37 14.56 3.10
CA ALA A 770 -10.47 14.97 2.24
C ALA A 770 -9.98 15.16 0.80
N LEU A 771 -10.94 15.11 -0.13
CA LEU A 771 -10.83 15.56 -1.51
C LEU A 771 -11.59 16.89 -1.60
N VAL A 772 -10.93 17.94 -2.08
CA VAL A 772 -11.52 19.25 -2.34
C VAL A 772 -11.52 19.50 -3.85
N ILE A 773 -12.66 19.91 -4.39
CA ILE A 773 -12.89 20.15 -5.83
C ILE A 773 -13.41 21.58 -6.00
N TRP A 774 -12.71 22.39 -6.80
CA TRP A 774 -13.12 23.74 -7.17
C TRP A 774 -13.36 23.89 -8.69
N PHE A 775 -13.45 22.77 -9.40
CA PHE A 775 -13.77 22.75 -10.83
C PHE A 775 -15.18 23.29 -11.10
N ILE A 776 -15.25 24.46 -11.73
CA ILE A 776 -16.46 25.30 -11.76
C ILE A 776 -17.71 24.57 -12.27
N LEU A 777 -17.60 23.71 -13.29
CA LEU A 777 -18.74 22.97 -13.86
C LEU A 777 -19.30 21.92 -12.89
N ILE A 778 -18.46 21.32 -12.03
CA ILE A 778 -18.92 20.43 -10.96
C ILE A 778 -19.55 21.25 -9.82
N VAL A 779 -18.88 22.32 -9.38
CA VAL A 779 -19.30 23.15 -8.23
C VAL A 779 -20.62 23.90 -8.50
N SER A 780 -20.87 24.34 -9.74
CA SER A 780 -22.07 25.09 -10.12
C SER A 780 -23.31 24.20 -10.30
N ASN A 781 -23.14 22.98 -10.80
CA ASN A 781 -24.25 22.04 -11.03
C ASN A 781 -24.61 21.19 -9.81
N PHE A 782 -23.69 21.02 -8.85
CA PHE A 782 -23.94 20.25 -7.63
C PHE A 782 -25.00 20.92 -6.74
N LYS A 783 -26.08 20.19 -6.47
CA LYS A 783 -27.19 20.62 -5.62
C LYS A 783 -27.00 20.01 -4.23
N MET A 784 -27.16 20.83 -3.19
CA MET A 784 -27.04 20.34 -1.82
C MET A 784 -28.18 19.33 -1.53
N PRO A 785 -27.84 18.10 -1.09
CA PRO A 785 -28.82 17.09 -0.74
C PRO A 785 -29.56 17.45 0.56
N ASP A 786 -30.78 16.92 0.70
CA ASP A 786 -31.56 16.98 1.93
C ASP A 786 -30.77 16.37 3.11
N GLU A 787 -30.59 17.15 4.17
CA GLU A 787 -29.73 16.82 5.31
C GLU A 787 -30.20 15.60 6.10
N LYS A 788 -31.48 15.17 5.96
CA LYS A 788 -32.02 13.97 6.62
C LYS A 788 -31.22 12.71 6.34
N HIS A 789 -30.50 12.66 5.21
CA HIS A 789 -29.65 11.53 4.83
C HIS A 789 -28.31 11.47 5.60
N SER A 790 -27.94 12.55 6.31
CA SER A 790 -26.74 12.61 7.16
C SER A 790 -26.97 12.11 8.59
N TYR A 791 -28.22 11.76 8.93
CA TYR A 791 -28.63 11.22 10.22
C TYR A 791 -28.90 9.72 10.10
N GLU A 792 -28.53 8.95 11.13
CA GLU A 792 -28.71 7.50 11.11
C GLU A 792 -30.20 7.11 11.08
N PRO A 793 -30.65 6.29 10.12
CA PRO A 793 -32.04 5.84 10.06
C PRO A 793 -32.48 5.08 11.31
N GLN A 794 -33.75 5.21 11.67
CA GLN A 794 -34.29 4.52 12.83
C GLN A 794 -34.12 2.99 12.75
N ASN A 795 -33.94 2.37 13.92
CA ASN A 795 -33.87 0.93 14.12
C ASN A 795 -32.72 0.21 13.38
N ILE A 796 -31.62 0.90 13.02
CA ILE A 796 -30.40 0.23 12.53
C ILE A 796 -29.79 -0.68 13.60
N HIS A 797 -29.70 -0.21 14.86
CA HIS A 797 -29.17 -1.01 15.98
C HIS A 797 -29.89 -2.35 16.19
N GLN A 798 -31.17 -2.47 15.83
CA GLN A 798 -31.92 -3.72 15.94
C GLN A 798 -31.38 -4.85 15.04
N ALA A 799 -30.67 -4.50 13.95
CA ALA A 799 -30.05 -5.44 13.01
C ALA A 799 -28.74 -6.08 13.52
N PHE A 800 -28.25 -5.64 14.68
CA PHE A 800 -26.99 -6.09 15.27
C PHE A 800 -27.20 -6.65 16.69
N THR A 801 -26.27 -7.51 17.11
CA THR A 801 -25.97 -7.77 18.53
C THR A 801 -24.69 -7.01 18.89
N GLN A 802 -24.44 -6.79 20.19
CA GLN A 802 -23.20 -6.18 20.65
C GLN A 802 -22.54 -7.06 21.72
N GLU A 803 -21.28 -7.42 21.50
CA GLU A 803 -20.42 -8.04 22.52
C GLU A 803 -20.00 -6.95 23.51
N LYS A 804 -20.72 -6.86 24.64
CA LYS A 804 -20.66 -5.74 25.59
C LYS A 804 -19.70 -5.91 26.77
N GLU A 805 -19.12 -7.10 27.00
CA GLU A 805 -18.28 -7.36 28.19
C GLU A 805 -17.18 -6.28 28.34
N THR A 806 -17.27 -5.54 29.44
CA THR A 806 -16.32 -4.52 29.86
C THR A 806 -15.08 -5.15 30.49
N GLY A 807 -13.97 -4.42 30.52
CA GLY A 807 -12.79 -4.82 31.29
C GLY A 807 -13.11 -5.04 32.78
N SER A 808 -14.04 -4.27 33.36
CA SER A 808 -14.55 -4.50 34.73
C SER A 808 -15.26 -5.85 34.90
N GLU A 809 -16.17 -6.22 34.00
CA GLU A 809 -16.88 -7.51 34.05
C GLU A 809 -15.92 -8.68 33.78
N PHE A 810 -15.00 -8.51 32.81
CA PHE A 810 -13.95 -9.49 32.53
C PHE A 810 -13.05 -9.73 33.75
N LEU A 811 -12.57 -8.67 34.40
CA LEU A 811 -11.75 -8.75 35.62
C LEU A 811 -12.52 -9.41 36.78
N GLN A 812 -13.81 -9.14 36.93
CA GLN A 812 -14.65 -9.79 37.93
C GLN A 812 -14.83 -11.29 37.64
N ARG A 813 -15.11 -11.66 36.38
CA ARG A 813 -15.29 -13.05 35.92
C ARG A 813 -14.01 -13.87 36.01
N THR A 814 -12.86 -13.26 35.70
CA THR A 814 -11.55 -13.95 35.68
C THR A 814 -10.85 -14.00 37.03
N ARG A 815 -11.35 -13.30 38.05
CA ARG A 815 -10.71 -13.15 39.38
C ARG A 815 -10.33 -14.47 40.08
N SER A 816 -11.05 -15.56 39.83
CA SER A 816 -10.82 -16.89 40.41
C SER A 816 -10.18 -17.90 39.45
N MET A 817 -9.76 -17.46 38.26
CA MET A 817 -9.14 -18.30 37.24
C MET A 817 -7.61 -18.28 37.36
N THR A 818 -6.92 -19.29 36.83
CA THR A 818 -5.45 -19.29 36.78
C THR A 818 -4.94 -18.32 35.70
N PRO A 819 -3.73 -17.75 35.81
CA PRO A 819 -3.17 -16.84 34.79
C PRO A 819 -3.17 -17.42 33.37
N SER A 820 -2.92 -18.73 33.24
CA SER A 820 -3.04 -19.46 31.97
C SER A 820 -4.45 -19.38 31.39
N SER A 821 -5.48 -19.65 32.20
CA SER A 821 -6.87 -19.58 31.77
C SER A 821 -7.33 -18.14 31.48
N VAL A 822 -6.85 -17.14 32.24
CA VAL A 822 -7.09 -15.71 31.93
C VAL A 822 -6.46 -15.33 30.59
N THR A 823 -5.25 -15.82 30.30
CA THR A 823 -4.56 -15.59 29.02
C THR A 823 -5.32 -16.19 27.85
N LEU A 824 -5.83 -17.42 27.99
CA LEU A 824 -6.68 -18.06 26.99
C LEU A 824 -7.98 -17.28 26.74
N GLU A 825 -8.52 -16.60 27.76
CA GLU A 825 -9.70 -15.75 27.63
C GLU A 825 -9.40 -14.38 27.00
N MET A 826 -8.25 -13.76 27.29
CA MET A 826 -7.81 -12.57 26.56
C MET A 826 -7.61 -12.87 25.06
N GLN A 827 -7.05 -14.05 24.73
CA GLN A 827 -6.92 -14.52 23.34
C GLN A 827 -8.26 -14.75 22.64
N SER A 828 -9.36 -15.01 23.35
CA SER A 828 -10.71 -15.08 22.76
C SER A 828 -11.10 -13.77 22.05
N TYR A 829 -10.65 -12.63 22.57
CA TYR A 829 -10.87 -11.29 22.02
C TYR A 829 -9.79 -10.87 21.02
N LEU A 830 -8.51 -11.08 21.36
CA LEU A 830 -7.36 -10.69 20.52
C LEU A 830 -7.31 -11.43 19.17
N LEU A 831 -7.93 -12.61 19.08
CA LEU A 831 -8.07 -13.40 17.85
C LEU A 831 -9.44 -13.21 17.16
N GLY A 832 -10.24 -12.22 17.55
CA GLY A 832 -11.59 -11.97 17.00
C GLY A 832 -11.63 -11.79 15.48
N ALA A 833 -10.58 -11.21 14.89
CA ALA A 833 -10.44 -11.05 13.44
C ALA A 833 -10.41 -12.37 12.63
N LEU A 834 -10.19 -13.52 13.29
CA LEU A 834 -10.24 -14.85 12.65
C LEU A 834 -11.67 -15.39 12.46
N ARG A 835 -12.72 -14.63 12.83
CA ARG A 835 -14.12 -15.10 12.88
C ARG A 835 -15.04 -14.50 11.81
N ASP A 836 -15.08 -13.16 11.67
CA ASP A 836 -16.22 -12.47 11.03
C ASP A 836 -15.88 -11.54 9.82
N THR A 837 -14.62 -11.49 9.37
CA THR A 837 -14.07 -10.46 8.44
C THR A 837 -14.69 -10.38 7.04
N SER A 838 -15.37 -11.42 6.55
CA SER A 838 -15.89 -11.43 5.16
C SER A 838 -17.03 -10.43 4.89
N LEU A 839 -17.63 -9.83 5.94
CA LEU A 839 -18.89 -9.09 5.84
C LEU A 839 -18.77 -7.68 5.22
N VAL A 840 -17.65 -6.97 5.40
CA VAL A 840 -17.48 -5.58 4.90
C VAL A 840 -17.67 -5.51 3.37
N GLY A 841 -16.96 -6.36 2.63
CA GLY A 841 -17.06 -6.43 1.16
C GLY A 841 -18.43 -6.94 0.67
N GLN A 842 -19.09 -7.80 1.45
CA GLN A 842 -20.46 -8.23 1.15
C GLN A 842 -21.44 -7.06 1.30
N TYR A 843 -21.35 -6.26 2.36
CA TYR A 843 -22.20 -5.09 2.56
C TYR A 843 -21.95 -3.99 1.52
N SER A 844 -20.70 -3.73 1.12
CA SER A 844 -20.46 -2.79 0.00
C SER A 844 -21.07 -3.30 -1.30
N THR A 845 -20.92 -4.60 -1.61
CA THR A 845 -21.51 -5.19 -2.84
C THR A 845 -23.04 -5.16 -2.83
N MET A 846 -23.67 -5.39 -1.68
CA MET A 846 -25.12 -5.27 -1.51
C MET A 846 -25.57 -3.80 -1.60
N HIS A 847 -24.78 -2.85 -1.10
CA HIS A 847 -25.03 -1.42 -1.26
C HIS A 847 -24.95 -1.00 -2.72
N ASP A 848 -23.92 -1.40 -3.47
CA ASP A 848 -23.78 -1.15 -4.91
C ASP A 848 -25.01 -1.65 -5.70
N ASN A 849 -25.50 -2.86 -5.35
CA ASN A 849 -26.71 -3.42 -5.93
C ASN A 849 -27.96 -2.60 -5.56
N ALA A 850 -28.06 -2.08 -4.33
CA ALA A 850 -29.19 -1.28 -3.86
C ALA A 850 -29.24 0.11 -4.53
N ILE A 851 -28.10 0.82 -4.65
CA ILE A 851 -28.01 2.07 -5.42
C ILE A 851 -28.55 1.83 -6.82
N TYR A 852 -27.98 0.83 -7.50
CA TYR A 852 -28.31 0.52 -8.88
C TYR A 852 -29.79 0.13 -9.02
N GLN A 853 -30.30 -0.78 -8.20
CA GLN A 853 -31.66 -1.30 -8.36
C GLN A 853 -32.73 -0.33 -7.90
N LEU A 854 -32.54 0.39 -6.78
CA LEU A 854 -33.58 1.15 -6.07
C LEU A 854 -33.43 2.67 -6.17
N GLY A 855 -32.24 3.19 -6.47
CA GLY A 855 -31.89 4.61 -6.42
C GLY A 855 -30.97 4.97 -5.26
N TYR A 856 -30.18 6.04 -5.40
CA TYR A 856 -29.16 6.43 -4.41
C TYR A 856 -29.79 6.96 -3.11
N ALA A 857 -30.74 7.90 -3.21
CA ALA A 857 -31.45 8.47 -2.07
C ALA A 857 -32.59 7.59 -1.51
N HIS A 858 -32.80 6.38 -2.05
CA HIS A 858 -33.88 5.50 -1.61
C HIS A 858 -33.66 5.05 -0.15
N PRO A 859 -34.66 5.11 0.76
CA PRO A 859 -34.46 4.85 2.20
C PRO A 859 -33.83 3.50 2.55
N ARG A 860 -34.07 2.45 1.74
CA ARG A 860 -33.39 1.14 1.93
C ARG A 860 -31.90 1.18 1.55
N THR A 861 -31.52 1.96 0.54
CA THR A 861 -30.12 2.16 0.13
C THR A 861 -29.35 2.87 1.23
N VAL A 862 -29.88 4.00 1.73
CA VAL A 862 -29.32 4.75 2.87
C VAL A 862 -29.23 3.87 4.12
N LYS A 863 -30.29 3.12 4.46
CA LYS A 863 -30.27 2.12 5.56
C LYS A 863 -29.14 1.09 5.41
N LEU A 864 -28.81 0.69 4.17
CA LEU A 864 -27.75 -0.25 3.87
C LEU A 864 -26.35 0.38 3.92
N ALA A 865 -26.22 1.68 3.62
CA ALA A 865 -25.00 2.46 3.86
C ALA A 865 -24.64 2.52 5.35
N TYR A 866 -25.58 2.90 6.21
CA TYR A 866 -25.34 2.93 7.67
C TYR A 866 -25.06 1.54 8.25
N LYS A 867 -25.66 0.46 7.70
CA LYS A 867 -25.24 -0.92 8.01
C LYS A 867 -23.78 -1.19 7.61
N PHE A 868 -23.37 -0.80 6.40
CA PHE A 868 -21.99 -0.95 5.93
C PHE A 868 -21.00 -0.23 6.86
N CYS A 869 -21.27 1.01 7.26
CA CYS A 869 -20.38 1.76 8.16
C CYS A 869 -20.27 1.10 9.55
N LYS A 870 -21.39 0.64 10.16
CA LYS A 870 -21.31 -0.13 11.42
C LYS A 870 -20.59 -1.47 11.28
N VAL A 871 -20.61 -2.10 10.10
CA VAL A 871 -19.84 -3.33 9.83
C VAL A 871 -18.35 -3.02 9.64
N LEU A 872 -17.99 -1.88 9.05
CA LEU A 872 -16.61 -1.40 8.94
C LEU A 872 -15.99 -1.15 10.34
N ASP A 873 -16.76 -0.56 11.26
CA ASP A 873 -16.34 -0.33 12.65
C ASP A 873 -16.57 -1.50 13.62
N SER A 874 -17.12 -2.62 13.15
CA SER A 874 -17.38 -3.81 13.99
C SER A 874 -16.18 -4.27 14.84
N PRO A 875 -14.90 -4.25 14.36
CA PRO A 875 -13.76 -4.69 15.16
C PRO A 875 -13.46 -3.78 16.36
N LYS A 876 -13.81 -2.49 16.28
CA LYS A 876 -13.57 -1.49 17.34
C LYS A 876 -14.71 -1.41 18.37
N THR A 877 -15.91 -1.87 17.97
CA THR A 877 -17.18 -1.57 18.66
C THR A 877 -17.92 -2.78 19.21
N GLY A 878 -17.57 -3.99 18.77
CA GLY A 878 -18.23 -5.23 19.16
C GLY A 878 -19.61 -5.45 18.53
N TRP A 879 -20.04 -4.61 17.58
CA TRP A 879 -21.29 -4.81 16.84
C TRP A 879 -21.16 -5.96 15.84
N LYS A 880 -21.98 -7.00 15.98
CA LYS A 880 -22.07 -8.13 15.05
C LYS A 880 -23.42 -8.17 14.37
N VAL A 881 -23.43 -8.43 13.06
CA VAL A 881 -24.67 -8.52 12.28
C VAL A 881 -25.41 -9.79 12.68
N LYS A 882 -26.71 -9.67 12.98
CA LYS A 882 -27.55 -10.82 13.34
C LYS A 882 -27.65 -11.83 12.20
N PRO A 883 -27.56 -13.16 12.45
CA PRO A 883 -27.65 -14.20 11.42
C PRO A 883 -28.92 -14.12 10.55
N GLU A 884 -30.04 -13.72 11.13
CA GLU A 884 -31.32 -13.49 10.46
C GLU A 884 -31.31 -12.19 9.63
N THR A 885 -30.60 -11.15 10.08
CA THR A 885 -30.42 -9.90 9.33
C THR A 885 -29.57 -10.12 8.08
N ILE A 886 -28.41 -10.77 8.19
CA ILE A 886 -27.55 -11.05 7.02
C ILE A 886 -28.23 -12.00 6.02
N LYS A 887 -29.09 -12.92 6.48
CA LYS A 887 -29.96 -13.75 5.60
C LYS A 887 -31.04 -12.91 4.92
N GLY A 888 -31.64 -11.95 5.63
CA GLY A 888 -32.61 -10.99 5.08
C GLY A 888 -31.99 -10.10 4.01
N ASP A 889 -30.91 -9.39 4.35
CA ASP A 889 -30.20 -8.48 3.44
C ASP A 889 -29.67 -9.22 2.21
N LYS A 890 -29.15 -10.44 2.35
CA LYS A 890 -28.75 -11.25 1.17
C LYS A 890 -29.94 -11.60 0.29
N ARG A 891 -31.07 -12.02 0.86
CA ARG A 891 -32.28 -12.35 0.09
C ARG A 891 -32.86 -11.15 -0.67
N GLU A 892 -32.60 -9.92 -0.20
CA GLU A 892 -33.10 -8.68 -0.82
C GLU A 892 -32.10 -8.03 -1.79
N TYR A 893 -30.80 -7.98 -1.45
CA TYR A 893 -29.78 -7.19 -2.16
C TYR A 893 -28.62 -8.00 -2.77
N TYR A 894 -28.52 -9.32 -2.55
CA TYR A 894 -27.45 -10.12 -3.17
C TYR A 894 -27.79 -10.47 -4.63
N HIS A 895 -26.90 -10.09 -5.54
CA HIS A 895 -26.95 -10.53 -6.93
C HIS A 895 -25.60 -11.16 -7.34
N PRO A 896 -25.56 -12.40 -7.85
CA PRO A 896 -24.29 -13.10 -8.12
C PRO A 896 -23.41 -12.36 -9.12
N ARG A 897 -23.99 -11.83 -10.21
CA ARG A 897 -23.24 -10.99 -11.16
C ARG A 897 -23.09 -9.53 -10.71
N GLY A 898 -24.01 -8.99 -9.90
CA GLY A 898 -24.10 -7.55 -9.64
C GLY A 898 -24.58 -6.76 -10.88
N PRO A 899 -24.41 -5.43 -10.91
CA PRO A 899 -24.70 -4.59 -12.07
C PRO A 899 -23.67 -4.76 -13.19
N GLN A 900 -24.04 -4.38 -14.42
CA GLN A 900 -23.21 -4.62 -15.60
C GLN A 900 -21.87 -3.87 -15.56
N TRP A 901 -21.84 -2.62 -15.06
CA TRP A 901 -20.58 -1.89 -14.95
C TRP A 901 -19.53 -2.53 -14.03
N LYS A 902 -19.88 -3.38 -13.05
CA LYS A 902 -18.88 -4.11 -12.24
C LYS A 902 -18.39 -5.43 -12.86
N ALA A 903 -18.83 -5.76 -14.08
CA ALA A 903 -18.43 -6.99 -14.78
C ALA A 903 -16.94 -7.03 -15.16
N ALA A 904 -16.33 -5.87 -15.46
CA ALA A 904 -14.91 -5.78 -15.83
C ALA A 904 -14.00 -6.15 -14.65
N GLU A 905 -14.33 -5.70 -13.44
CA GLU A 905 -13.61 -5.99 -12.20
C GLU A 905 -13.64 -7.49 -11.86
N LYS A 906 -14.80 -8.14 -12.01
CA LYS A 906 -14.97 -9.56 -11.70
C LYS A 906 -14.12 -10.49 -12.59
N LYS A 907 -13.91 -10.16 -13.87
CA LYS A 907 -13.02 -10.93 -14.77
C LYS A 907 -11.58 -11.10 -14.26
N LYS A 908 -11.07 -10.20 -13.39
CA LYS A 908 -9.77 -10.37 -12.73
C LYS A 908 -9.82 -11.33 -11.53
N LYS A 909 -10.96 -11.41 -10.81
CA LYS A 909 -11.13 -12.23 -9.59
C LYS A 909 -11.66 -13.64 -9.84
N ASP A 910 -12.46 -13.88 -10.88
CA ASP A 910 -13.15 -15.16 -11.11
C ASP A 910 -12.25 -16.34 -11.52
N ARG A 911 -10.94 -16.15 -11.72
CA ARG A 911 -9.95 -17.21 -12.08
C ARG A 911 -9.82 -18.36 -11.06
N GLY A 912 -10.55 -18.34 -9.95
CA GLY A 912 -10.64 -19.41 -8.96
C GLY A 912 -12.06 -19.73 -8.45
N SER A 913 -13.12 -19.19 -9.07
CA SER A 913 -14.49 -19.49 -8.65
C SER A 913 -14.92 -20.90 -9.07
N LYS A 914 -15.59 -21.64 -8.17
CA LYS A 914 -16.19 -22.95 -8.47
C LYS A 914 -17.59 -22.87 -9.12
N ILE A 915 -18.16 -21.67 -9.25
CA ILE A 915 -19.53 -21.47 -9.74
C ILE A 915 -19.45 -20.66 -11.04
N ASP A 916 -19.78 -21.29 -12.16
CA ASP A 916 -19.97 -20.59 -13.42
C ASP A 916 -21.25 -19.74 -13.37
N THR A 917 -21.08 -18.43 -13.40
CA THR A 917 -22.18 -17.45 -13.44
C THR A 917 -22.30 -16.74 -14.79
N THR A 918 -21.54 -17.17 -15.81
CA THR A 918 -21.47 -16.49 -17.12
C THR A 918 -22.80 -16.48 -17.87
N ASN A 919 -23.68 -17.44 -17.59
CA ASN A 919 -25.00 -17.62 -18.22
C ASN A 919 -26.15 -16.91 -17.47
N LEU A 920 -25.91 -16.28 -16.31
CA LEU A 920 -26.93 -15.51 -15.59
C LEU A 920 -27.06 -14.09 -16.16
N PRO A 921 -28.23 -13.43 -16.13
CA PRO A 921 -28.34 -12.00 -16.47
C PRO A 921 -27.58 -11.12 -15.48
N TYR A 922 -27.33 -9.86 -15.85
CA TYR A 922 -26.89 -8.80 -14.91
C TYR A 922 -28.09 -8.25 -14.13
N LEU A 923 -27.80 -7.57 -13.01
CA LEU A 923 -28.81 -6.88 -12.20
C LEU A 923 -29.55 -5.85 -13.07
N GLN A 924 -30.86 -5.72 -12.87
CA GLN A 924 -31.72 -4.80 -13.63
C GLN A 924 -32.14 -3.59 -12.77
N ARG A 925 -32.20 -2.40 -13.38
CA ARG A 925 -32.65 -1.15 -12.74
C ARG A 925 -34.18 -1.15 -12.60
N ARG A 926 -34.74 -0.78 -11.45
CA ARG A 926 -36.19 -0.59 -11.30
C ARG A 926 -36.61 0.79 -11.83
N LYS A 927 -37.04 0.84 -13.09
CA LYS A 927 -37.58 2.06 -13.71
C LYS A 927 -38.92 2.52 -13.09
N ASP A 928 -39.51 1.68 -12.23
CA ASP A 928 -40.66 1.92 -11.37
C ASP A 928 -40.33 2.67 -10.05
N SER A 929 -39.05 2.77 -9.66
CA SER A 929 -38.68 3.52 -8.45
C SER A 929 -38.64 5.03 -8.71
N PRO A 930 -39.33 5.88 -7.92
CA PRO A 930 -39.24 7.34 -8.07
C PRO A 930 -37.87 7.92 -7.69
N TYR A 931 -36.98 7.10 -7.10
CA TYR A 931 -35.60 7.45 -6.77
C TYR A 931 -34.60 6.99 -7.85
N VAL A 932 -35.07 6.42 -8.97
CA VAL A 932 -34.24 6.00 -10.10
C VAL A 932 -34.39 7.01 -11.24
N HIS A 933 -33.36 7.84 -11.40
CA HIS A 933 -33.32 8.88 -12.43
C HIS A 933 -32.48 8.42 -13.64
N GLY A 934 -33.05 8.52 -14.85
CA GLY A 934 -32.34 8.29 -16.12
C GLY A 934 -31.74 6.89 -16.32
N GLU A 935 -30.66 6.84 -17.09
CA GLU A 935 -29.72 5.71 -17.11
C GLU A 935 -28.67 5.87 -15.99
N PHE A 936 -27.93 4.82 -15.63
CA PHE A 936 -26.99 4.90 -14.52
C PHE A 936 -25.63 5.43 -15.01
N VAL A 937 -25.10 6.48 -14.36
CA VAL A 937 -23.89 7.19 -14.81
C VAL A 937 -22.72 6.27 -15.14
N MET A 938 -22.45 5.24 -14.33
CA MET A 938 -21.31 4.34 -14.58
C MET A 938 -21.51 3.43 -15.81
N ASP A 939 -22.74 3.15 -16.24
CA ASP A 939 -22.98 2.43 -17.50
C ASP A 939 -22.81 3.38 -18.70
N ILE A 940 -23.35 4.60 -18.63
CA ILE A 940 -23.17 5.66 -19.65
C ILE A 940 -21.67 5.90 -19.86
N LEU A 941 -20.94 6.16 -18.77
CA LEU A 941 -19.50 6.35 -18.78
C LEU A 941 -18.79 5.13 -19.40
N ARG A 942 -19.10 3.88 -19.00
CA ARG A 942 -18.44 2.71 -19.60
C ARG A 942 -18.71 2.53 -21.10
N ILE A 943 -19.90 2.85 -21.60
CA ILE A 943 -20.22 2.77 -23.02
C ILE A 943 -19.43 3.83 -23.80
N MET A 944 -19.45 5.07 -23.35
CA MET A 944 -18.82 6.20 -24.03
C MET A 944 -17.28 6.16 -23.92
N VAL A 945 -16.74 5.85 -22.74
CA VAL A 945 -15.30 5.63 -22.51
C VAL A 945 -14.79 4.49 -23.37
N LYS A 946 -15.54 3.40 -23.53
CA LYS A 946 -15.13 2.32 -24.44
C LYS A 946 -15.09 2.81 -25.89
N LYS A 947 -16.09 3.56 -26.35
CA LYS A 947 -16.11 4.14 -27.71
C LYS A 947 -14.90 5.05 -27.96
N GLU A 948 -14.60 5.95 -27.02
CA GLU A 948 -13.43 6.85 -27.09
C GLU A 948 -12.12 6.05 -27.06
N THR A 949 -12.02 5.05 -26.18
CA THR A 949 -10.85 4.18 -26.03
C THR A 949 -10.60 3.34 -27.28
N ASP A 950 -11.64 2.72 -27.85
CA ASP A 950 -11.54 1.93 -29.08
C ASP A 950 -11.07 2.82 -30.26
N GLY A 951 -11.48 4.09 -30.29
CA GLY A 951 -11.01 5.10 -31.25
C GLY A 951 -9.55 5.49 -31.05
N LEU A 952 -9.18 5.96 -29.86
CA LEU A 952 -7.80 6.37 -29.54
C LEU A 952 -6.81 5.21 -29.64
N LEU A 953 -7.21 3.97 -29.34
CA LEU A 953 -6.39 2.78 -29.60
C LEU A 953 -6.23 2.49 -31.09
N ALA A 954 -7.25 2.77 -31.93
CA ALA A 954 -7.12 2.68 -33.38
C ALA A 954 -6.20 3.77 -33.95
N ASP A 955 -6.25 5.00 -33.42
CA ASP A 955 -5.33 6.08 -33.80
C ASP A 955 -3.88 5.78 -33.37
N VAL A 956 -3.68 5.24 -32.17
CA VAL A 956 -2.39 4.73 -31.71
C VAL A 956 -1.92 3.56 -32.59
N GLU A 957 -2.78 2.62 -32.96
CA GLU A 957 -2.41 1.54 -33.89
C GLU A 957 -2.03 2.09 -35.28
N ALA A 958 -2.78 3.07 -35.79
CA ALA A 958 -2.52 3.72 -37.08
C ALA A 958 -1.26 4.61 -37.09
N LEU A 959 -0.88 5.19 -35.94
CA LEU A 959 0.39 5.89 -35.76
C LEU A 959 1.55 4.88 -35.69
N PHE A 960 1.43 3.86 -34.84
CA PHE A 960 2.55 2.96 -34.56
C PHE A 960 2.83 1.99 -35.71
N SER A 961 1.82 1.55 -36.48
CA SER A 961 1.97 0.71 -37.67
C SER A 961 2.67 1.39 -38.86
N LYS A 962 2.67 2.72 -38.95
CA LYS A 962 3.41 3.48 -39.98
C LYS A 962 4.90 3.54 -39.66
N PHE A 963 5.58 2.41 -39.76
CA PHE A 963 7.02 2.28 -39.50
C PHE A 963 7.71 1.46 -40.60
N ARG A 964 8.71 2.06 -41.25
CA ARG A 964 9.64 1.31 -42.11
C ARG A 964 10.78 0.81 -41.24
N VAL A 965 10.97 -0.50 -41.21
CA VAL A 965 12.05 -1.11 -40.43
C VAL A 965 13.36 -1.00 -41.20
N GLU A 966 14.14 0.04 -40.89
CA GLU A 966 15.51 0.22 -41.37
C GLU A 966 16.53 -0.24 -40.32
N ASP A 967 17.75 -0.53 -40.75
CA ASP A 967 18.79 -1.13 -39.90
C ASP A 967 19.67 -0.03 -39.31
N ASP A 968 19.86 -0.03 -37.99
CA ASP A 968 20.66 0.97 -37.30
C ASP A 968 22.15 0.66 -37.49
N ASP A 969 22.74 1.30 -38.51
CA ASP A 969 24.18 1.21 -38.83
C ASP A 969 25.08 1.42 -37.61
N HIS A 970 24.67 2.24 -36.63
CA HIS A 970 25.48 2.48 -35.43
C HIS A 970 25.63 1.20 -34.61
N LEU A 971 24.56 0.39 -34.51
CA LEU A 971 24.54 -0.86 -33.77
C LEU A 971 25.22 -2.01 -34.52
N ALA A 972 25.21 -1.98 -35.86
CA ALA A 972 25.94 -2.95 -36.70
C ALA A 972 27.43 -2.63 -36.86
N ALA A 973 27.83 -1.35 -36.75
CA ALA A 973 29.19 -0.89 -37.01
C ALA A 973 30.30 -1.60 -36.21
N PRO A 974 30.18 -1.91 -34.90
CA PRO A 974 31.25 -2.60 -34.17
C PRO A 974 31.59 -3.97 -34.76
N TRP A 975 30.58 -4.78 -35.09
CA TRP A 975 30.77 -6.07 -35.73
C TRP A 975 31.31 -5.93 -37.16
N ASN A 976 30.71 -5.07 -37.97
CA ASN A 976 31.13 -4.86 -39.36
C ASN A 976 32.60 -4.38 -39.45
N ASN A 977 33.01 -3.48 -38.54
CA ASN A 977 34.40 -3.04 -38.44
C ASN A 977 35.36 -4.15 -37.98
N ALA A 978 34.91 -5.07 -37.11
CA ALA A 978 35.70 -6.22 -36.68
C ALA A 978 35.85 -7.27 -37.78
N VAL A 979 34.81 -7.54 -38.57
CA VAL A 979 34.91 -8.37 -39.79
C VAL A 979 35.91 -7.74 -40.77
N ALA A 980 35.80 -6.43 -41.04
CA ALA A 980 36.76 -5.72 -41.87
C ALA A 980 38.19 -5.65 -41.27
N TRP A 981 38.37 -5.86 -39.97
CA TRP A 981 39.68 -5.97 -39.30
C TRP A 981 40.23 -7.41 -39.28
N ALA A 982 39.37 -8.43 -39.29
CA ALA A 982 39.75 -9.83 -39.50
C ALA A 982 40.45 -10.04 -40.84
N GLU A 983 39.97 -9.35 -41.89
CA GLU A 983 40.53 -9.38 -43.24
C GLU A 983 41.83 -8.56 -43.41
N ARG A 984 42.30 -7.83 -42.39
CA ARG A 984 43.50 -6.97 -42.47
C ARG A 984 44.74 -7.61 -41.84
N GLY A 985 45.79 -7.80 -42.63
CA GLY A 985 47.14 -8.22 -42.22
C GLY A 985 47.87 -8.97 -43.35
N ASP A 986 49.19 -9.05 -43.28
CA ASP A 986 50.00 -9.75 -44.30
C ASP A 986 50.22 -11.24 -44.00
N ASP A 987 49.99 -11.67 -42.75
CA ASP A 987 50.11 -13.07 -42.31
C ASP A 987 48.77 -13.85 -42.38
N PRO A 988 48.70 -14.94 -43.19
CA PRO A 988 47.52 -15.81 -43.24
C PRO A 988 47.20 -16.55 -41.93
N GLY A 989 48.17 -16.73 -41.02
CA GLY A 989 47.95 -17.31 -39.69
C GLY A 989 47.12 -16.39 -38.81
N THR A 990 47.51 -15.12 -38.74
CA THR A 990 46.85 -14.05 -38.00
C THR A 990 45.41 -13.81 -38.50
N ILE A 991 45.20 -13.69 -39.81
CA ILE A 991 43.85 -13.59 -40.42
C ILE A 991 42.98 -14.78 -39.99
N ARG A 992 43.53 -16.00 -40.04
CA ARG A 992 42.81 -17.22 -39.64
C ARG A 992 42.43 -17.21 -38.17
N SER A 993 43.30 -16.70 -37.29
CA SER A 993 42.99 -16.57 -35.86
C SER A 993 41.88 -15.55 -35.61
N LYS A 994 41.96 -14.35 -36.20
CA LYS A 994 40.90 -13.33 -36.08
C LYS A 994 39.53 -13.84 -36.54
N ARG A 995 39.48 -14.54 -37.67
CA ARG A 995 38.26 -15.18 -38.18
C ARG A 995 37.72 -16.28 -37.25
N LYS A 996 38.61 -17.07 -36.64
CA LYS A 996 38.23 -18.13 -35.67
C LYS A 996 37.56 -17.50 -34.43
N ASP A 997 38.13 -16.43 -33.91
CA ASP A 997 37.65 -15.78 -32.68
C ASP A 997 36.27 -15.14 -32.91
N LEU A 998 36.08 -14.44 -34.03
CA LEU A 998 34.75 -13.97 -34.46
C LEU A 998 33.76 -15.13 -34.68
N ALA A 999 34.21 -16.27 -35.22
CA ALA A 999 33.34 -17.44 -35.36
C ALA A 999 32.91 -18.04 -34.01
N VAL A 1000 33.76 -18.02 -32.98
CA VAL A 1000 33.39 -18.46 -31.62
C VAL A 1000 32.37 -17.50 -31.00
N ILE A 1001 32.59 -16.19 -31.10
CA ILE A 1001 31.66 -15.16 -30.62
C ILE A 1001 30.29 -15.31 -31.30
N SER A 1002 30.27 -15.49 -32.63
CA SER A 1002 29.01 -15.62 -33.38
C SER A 1002 28.24 -16.89 -33.02
N GLN A 1003 28.92 -18.03 -32.89
CA GLN A 1003 28.29 -19.30 -32.51
C GLN A 1003 27.63 -19.24 -31.13
N HIS A 1004 28.26 -18.58 -30.14
CA HIS A 1004 27.68 -18.34 -28.82
C HIS A 1004 26.40 -17.51 -28.90
N VAL A 1005 26.44 -16.36 -29.58
CA VAL A 1005 25.26 -15.49 -29.76
C VAL A 1005 24.11 -16.23 -30.46
N GLN A 1006 24.41 -17.02 -31.50
CA GLN A 1006 23.41 -17.84 -32.19
C GLN A 1006 22.83 -18.96 -31.30
N HIS A 1007 23.63 -19.53 -30.40
CA HIS A 1007 23.16 -20.49 -29.39
C HIS A 1007 22.18 -19.80 -28.43
N MET A 1008 22.60 -18.67 -27.86
CA MET A 1008 21.80 -17.93 -26.87
C MET A 1008 20.47 -17.45 -27.44
N PHE A 1009 20.40 -17.00 -28.70
CA PHE A 1009 19.14 -16.67 -29.37
C PHE A 1009 18.17 -17.87 -29.41
N LYS A 1010 18.67 -19.06 -29.76
CA LYS A 1010 17.89 -20.30 -29.83
C LYS A 1010 17.44 -20.77 -28.44
N THR A 1011 18.27 -20.61 -27.42
CA THR A 1011 17.95 -20.94 -26.01
C THR A 1011 16.93 -19.97 -25.42
N HIS A 1012 17.10 -18.66 -25.59
CA HIS A 1012 16.11 -17.62 -25.25
C HIS A 1012 14.75 -17.90 -25.90
N GLY A 1013 14.72 -18.15 -27.21
CA GLY A 1013 13.50 -18.51 -27.93
C GLY A 1013 12.86 -19.82 -27.44
N ARG A 1014 13.64 -20.78 -26.92
CA ARG A 1014 13.10 -22.00 -26.31
C ARG A 1014 12.43 -21.70 -24.96
N MET A 1015 13.09 -20.94 -24.10
CA MET A 1015 12.57 -20.59 -22.76
C MET A 1015 11.25 -19.80 -22.84
N LEU A 1016 11.16 -18.82 -23.75
CA LEU A 1016 9.95 -18.01 -23.92
C LEU A 1016 8.74 -18.77 -24.46
N ARG A 1017 8.95 -19.86 -25.22
CA ARG A 1017 7.85 -20.68 -25.78
C ARG A 1017 7.28 -21.71 -24.81
N GLY A 1018 7.91 -21.89 -23.64
CA GLY A 1018 7.43 -22.76 -22.58
C GLY A 1018 7.63 -24.26 -22.83
N VAL A 1019 7.58 -25.04 -21.75
CA VAL A 1019 7.66 -26.52 -21.78
C VAL A 1019 6.29 -27.08 -21.39
N GLY A 1020 5.42 -27.27 -22.38
CA GLY A 1020 4.10 -27.88 -22.21
C GLY A 1020 2.94 -27.03 -22.73
N LYS A 1021 1.76 -27.64 -22.87
CA LYS A 1021 0.57 -27.05 -23.51
C LYS A 1021 -0.18 -25.99 -22.69
N HIS A 1022 0.20 -25.74 -21.43
CA HIS A 1022 -0.57 -24.91 -20.49
C HIS A 1022 0.30 -24.01 -19.60
N SER A 1023 0.87 -22.95 -20.19
CA SER A 1023 0.98 -21.58 -19.61
C SER A 1023 1.90 -20.73 -20.48
N SER A 1024 1.49 -19.50 -20.77
CA SER A 1024 2.36 -18.52 -21.42
C SER A 1024 3.45 -18.06 -20.46
N PHE A 1025 4.64 -17.72 -20.98
CA PHE A 1025 5.69 -17.07 -20.17
C PHE A 1025 5.17 -15.82 -19.47
N THR A 1026 4.25 -15.07 -20.10
CA THR A 1026 3.63 -13.85 -19.55
C THR A 1026 2.69 -14.10 -18.36
N GLU A 1027 2.22 -15.33 -18.13
CA GLU A 1027 1.33 -15.70 -17.02
C GLU A 1027 2.09 -16.05 -15.73
N ARG A 1028 3.42 -16.18 -15.80
CA ARG A 1028 4.28 -16.37 -14.64
C ARG A 1028 4.40 -15.08 -13.81
N SER A 1029 4.77 -15.20 -12.53
CA SER A 1029 4.98 -14.02 -11.68
C SER A 1029 6.05 -13.08 -12.25
N ILE A 1030 6.06 -11.83 -11.79
CA ILE A 1030 7.03 -10.83 -12.27
C ILE A 1030 8.46 -11.33 -12.01
N SER A 1031 8.72 -11.82 -10.79
CA SER A 1031 10.02 -12.38 -10.42
C SER A 1031 10.37 -13.68 -11.17
N ASP A 1032 9.42 -14.62 -11.38
CA ASP A 1032 9.67 -15.82 -12.22
C ASP A 1032 10.25 -15.44 -13.60
N ARG A 1033 9.74 -14.34 -14.17
CA ARG A 1033 10.16 -13.85 -15.49
C ARG A 1033 11.53 -13.17 -15.40
N GLN A 1034 11.72 -12.28 -14.43
CA GLN A 1034 13.01 -11.62 -14.19
C GLN A 1034 14.14 -12.65 -13.94
N ASP A 1035 13.91 -13.66 -13.10
CA ASP A 1035 14.90 -14.70 -12.77
C ASP A 1035 15.36 -15.47 -14.02
N VAL A 1036 14.42 -15.87 -14.89
CA VAL A 1036 14.72 -16.57 -16.16
C VAL A 1036 15.46 -15.66 -17.14
N LEU A 1037 15.10 -14.38 -17.25
CA LEU A 1037 15.78 -13.46 -18.17
C LEU A 1037 17.19 -13.11 -17.69
N ARG A 1038 17.39 -12.94 -16.38
CA ARG A 1038 18.70 -12.72 -15.75
C ARG A 1038 19.63 -13.92 -15.88
N ALA A 1039 19.10 -15.14 -15.76
CA ALA A 1039 19.88 -16.35 -16.01
C ALA A 1039 20.43 -16.40 -17.45
N LEU A 1040 19.61 -16.03 -18.44
CA LEU A 1040 20.03 -15.93 -19.84
C LEU A 1040 21.05 -14.81 -20.07
N SER A 1041 20.89 -13.64 -19.43
CA SER A 1041 21.87 -12.54 -19.58
C SER A 1041 23.23 -12.89 -18.96
N LEU A 1042 23.26 -13.60 -17.83
CA LEU A 1042 24.50 -14.13 -17.23
C LEU A 1042 25.19 -15.13 -18.15
N GLU A 1043 24.45 -16.12 -18.68
CA GLU A 1043 24.98 -17.11 -19.62
C GLU A 1043 25.51 -16.45 -20.91
N PHE A 1044 24.85 -15.38 -21.37
CA PHE A 1044 25.33 -14.57 -22.49
C PHE A 1044 26.61 -13.78 -22.17
N SER A 1045 26.73 -13.21 -20.96
CA SER A 1045 27.86 -12.34 -20.56
C SER A 1045 29.11 -13.08 -20.11
N VAL A 1046 29.01 -14.31 -19.60
CA VAL A 1046 30.15 -15.09 -19.07
C VAL A 1046 30.88 -15.90 -20.16
N SER A 1047 30.28 -16.05 -21.35
CA SER A 1047 30.81 -16.83 -22.47
C SER A 1047 30.85 -16.02 -23.78
N PRO A 1048 31.69 -16.42 -24.76
CA PRO A 1048 32.93 -17.18 -24.56
C PRO A 1048 33.88 -16.43 -23.62
N LYS A 1049 34.92 -17.09 -23.10
CA LYS A 1049 35.92 -16.39 -22.28
C LYS A 1049 36.93 -15.66 -23.15
N LEU A 1050 37.50 -14.57 -22.63
CA LEU A 1050 38.66 -13.90 -23.23
C LEU A 1050 39.88 -14.85 -23.39
N GLU A 1051 40.05 -15.81 -22.48
CA GLU A 1051 41.08 -16.88 -22.53
C GLU A 1051 41.00 -17.73 -23.82
N ASP A 1052 39.81 -17.89 -24.41
CA ASP A 1052 39.57 -18.70 -25.62
C ASP A 1052 39.77 -17.92 -26.93
N LEU A 1053 40.03 -16.61 -26.85
CA LEU A 1053 39.98 -15.64 -27.96
C LEU A 1053 41.31 -14.87 -28.12
N PRO A 1054 42.39 -15.52 -28.62
CA PRO A 1054 43.76 -14.98 -28.62
C PRO A 1054 43.99 -13.68 -29.42
N THR A 1055 43.02 -13.20 -30.20
CA THR A 1055 43.09 -11.93 -30.93
C THR A 1055 42.21 -10.81 -30.36
N ILE A 1056 41.39 -11.10 -29.35
CA ILE A 1056 40.60 -10.09 -28.64
C ILE A 1056 41.38 -9.65 -27.39
N ILE A 1057 41.58 -8.34 -27.25
CA ILE A 1057 42.50 -7.75 -26.27
C ILE A 1057 41.85 -7.42 -24.91
N ASP A 1058 40.52 -7.29 -24.85
CA ASP A 1058 39.80 -6.85 -23.66
C ASP A 1058 38.31 -7.28 -23.66
N GLU A 1059 37.70 -7.29 -22.47
CA GLU A 1059 36.32 -7.74 -22.24
C GLU A 1059 35.25 -6.72 -22.70
N ASP A 1060 35.57 -5.42 -22.77
CA ASP A 1060 34.64 -4.40 -23.29
C ASP A 1060 34.48 -4.56 -24.81
N THR A 1061 35.58 -4.84 -25.51
CA THR A 1061 35.59 -5.18 -26.93
C THR A 1061 34.81 -6.47 -27.17
N LEU A 1062 35.02 -7.52 -26.38
CA LEU A 1062 34.23 -8.76 -26.47
C LEU A 1062 32.73 -8.50 -26.25
N SER A 1063 32.37 -7.72 -25.22
CA SER A 1063 30.99 -7.36 -24.89
C SER A 1063 30.32 -6.55 -25.99
N ARG A 1064 31.01 -5.56 -26.55
CA ARG A 1064 30.55 -4.75 -27.67
C ARG A 1064 30.33 -5.56 -28.95
N LEU A 1065 31.19 -6.54 -29.22
CA LEU A 1065 31.04 -7.46 -30.37
C LEU A 1065 29.88 -8.43 -30.17
N ARG A 1066 29.72 -9.01 -28.96
CA ARG A 1066 28.54 -9.82 -28.61
C ARG A 1066 27.24 -9.04 -28.79
N ALA A 1067 27.18 -7.80 -28.30
CA ALA A 1067 25.99 -6.94 -28.41
C ALA A 1067 25.67 -6.57 -29.87
N SER A 1068 26.67 -6.09 -30.62
CA SER A 1068 26.53 -5.70 -32.02
C SER A 1068 26.10 -6.87 -32.91
N TYR A 1069 26.69 -8.06 -32.72
CA TYR A 1069 26.28 -9.24 -33.48
C TYR A 1069 24.94 -9.82 -33.01
N ALA A 1070 24.58 -9.72 -31.73
CA ALA A 1070 23.23 -10.10 -31.26
C ALA A 1070 22.15 -9.25 -31.92
N TYR A 1071 22.41 -7.96 -32.16
CA TYR A 1071 21.53 -7.09 -32.93
C TYR A 1071 21.41 -7.53 -34.40
N ILE A 1072 22.53 -7.75 -35.10
CA ILE A 1072 22.53 -8.21 -36.50
C ILE A 1072 21.83 -9.57 -36.65
N TYR A 1073 22.16 -10.55 -35.80
CA TYR A 1073 21.57 -11.88 -35.90
C TYR A 1073 20.07 -11.90 -35.54
N ASP A 1074 19.61 -11.09 -34.58
CA ASP A 1074 18.19 -10.92 -34.30
C ASP A 1074 17.43 -10.39 -35.53
N ARG A 1075 18.03 -9.43 -36.24
CA ARG A 1075 17.50 -8.87 -37.49
C ARG A 1075 17.41 -9.90 -38.60
N GLU A 1076 18.50 -10.63 -38.87
CA GLU A 1076 18.54 -11.71 -39.85
C GLU A 1076 17.39 -12.71 -39.61
N GLN A 1077 17.23 -13.18 -38.37
CA GLN A 1077 16.24 -14.20 -38.00
C GLN A 1077 14.79 -13.68 -37.90
N CYS A 1078 14.57 -12.36 -37.82
CA CYS A 1078 13.23 -11.75 -37.76
C CYS A 1078 12.80 -11.05 -39.06
N SER A 1079 13.69 -10.97 -40.06
CA SER A 1079 13.47 -10.33 -41.37
C SER A 1079 12.19 -10.79 -42.08
N GLU A 1080 11.92 -12.10 -42.12
CA GLU A 1080 10.72 -12.72 -42.72
C GLU A 1080 9.38 -12.31 -42.06
N LYS A 1081 9.42 -11.56 -40.95
CA LYS A 1081 8.24 -11.20 -40.14
C LYS A 1081 8.11 -9.71 -39.90
N GLU A 1082 8.80 -8.89 -40.69
CA GLU A 1082 8.80 -7.42 -40.59
C GLU A 1082 9.11 -6.88 -39.18
N GLY A 1083 9.88 -7.64 -38.39
CA GLY A 1083 9.98 -7.41 -36.95
C GLY A 1083 11.37 -7.57 -36.37
N TRP A 1084 11.41 -7.48 -35.04
CA TRP A 1084 12.57 -7.68 -34.16
C TRP A 1084 12.14 -8.51 -32.97
N SER A 1085 13.06 -9.26 -32.36
CA SER A 1085 12.83 -9.90 -31.07
C SER A 1085 13.40 -9.04 -29.93
N ARG A 1086 13.08 -9.43 -28.70
CA ARG A 1086 13.58 -8.76 -27.49
C ARG A 1086 14.98 -9.25 -27.08
N PHE A 1087 15.54 -10.25 -27.77
CA PHE A 1087 16.79 -10.91 -27.44
C PHE A 1087 17.98 -9.95 -27.22
N PRO A 1088 18.42 -9.13 -28.19
CA PRO A 1088 19.64 -8.33 -28.04
C PRO A 1088 19.52 -7.32 -26.88
N TRP A 1089 18.31 -6.80 -26.65
CA TRP A 1089 18.01 -5.89 -25.56
C TRP A 1089 18.00 -6.59 -24.19
N ILE A 1090 17.38 -7.77 -24.08
CA ILE A 1090 17.40 -8.57 -22.84
C ILE A 1090 18.83 -9.04 -22.49
N MET A 1091 19.68 -9.30 -23.49
CA MET A 1091 21.07 -9.73 -23.25
C MET A 1091 22.03 -8.56 -23.00
N ALA A 1092 21.87 -7.42 -23.68
CA ALA A 1092 22.93 -6.42 -23.80
C ALA A 1092 22.45 -4.96 -23.97
N THR A 1093 21.33 -4.56 -23.36
CA THR A 1093 20.81 -3.15 -23.41
C THR A 1093 21.91 -2.11 -23.16
N ARG A 1094 22.74 -2.27 -22.12
CA ARG A 1094 23.80 -1.32 -21.74
C ARG A 1094 24.82 -1.09 -22.87
N GLU A 1095 25.26 -2.17 -23.52
CA GLU A 1095 26.22 -2.08 -24.63
C GLU A 1095 25.59 -1.48 -25.88
N LEU A 1096 24.36 -1.86 -26.23
CA LEU A 1096 23.64 -1.29 -27.39
C LEU A 1096 23.42 0.22 -27.21
N CYS A 1097 23.04 0.64 -26.01
CA CYS A 1097 22.91 2.05 -25.63
C CYS A 1097 24.27 2.79 -25.71
N THR A 1098 25.34 2.19 -25.18
CA THR A 1098 26.70 2.75 -25.22
C THR A 1098 27.23 2.88 -26.65
N ILE A 1099 26.97 1.88 -27.52
CA ILE A 1099 27.29 1.92 -28.95
C ILE A 1099 26.55 3.08 -29.63
N LYS A 1100 25.24 3.22 -29.39
CA LYS A 1100 24.43 4.27 -30.02
C LYS A 1100 24.86 5.68 -29.60
N ALA A 1101 24.99 5.92 -28.30
CA ALA A 1101 25.42 7.21 -27.76
C ALA A 1101 26.81 7.61 -28.28
N LYS A 1102 27.78 6.68 -28.27
CA LYS A 1102 29.14 6.92 -28.79
C LYS A 1102 29.19 7.23 -30.29
N ALA A 1103 28.27 6.67 -31.07
CA ALA A 1103 28.17 6.93 -32.51
C ALA A 1103 27.42 8.24 -32.85
N LEU A 1104 26.59 8.75 -31.94
CA LEU A 1104 25.91 10.04 -32.09
C LEU A 1104 26.78 11.25 -31.72
N GLY A 1105 27.78 11.09 -30.86
CA GLY A 1105 28.74 12.14 -30.53
C GLY A 1105 29.40 12.00 -29.15
N PRO A 1106 29.82 13.13 -28.54
CA PRO A 1106 30.32 13.15 -27.17
C PRO A 1106 29.25 12.66 -26.19
N TYR A 1107 29.59 11.70 -25.33
CA TYR A 1107 28.71 11.14 -24.31
C TYR A 1107 29.40 11.17 -22.93
N LYS A 1108 28.60 11.13 -21.86
CA LYS A 1108 29.10 11.15 -20.48
C LYS A 1108 28.77 9.83 -19.78
N THR A 1109 29.79 9.16 -19.25
CA THR A 1109 29.60 8.04 -18.33
C THR A 1109 29.18 8.54 -16.95
N VAL A 1110 28.23 7.83 -16.34
CA VAL A 1110 27.62 8.10 -15.03
C VAL A 1110 27.45 6.76 -14.31
N THR A 1111 27.67 6.70 -13.00
CA THR A 1111 27.41 5.50 -12.20
C THR A 1111 25.91 5.29 -12.03
N ASP A 1112 25.45 4.03 -11.98
CA ASP A 1112 24.03 3.69 -11.82
C ASP A 1112 23.42 4.32 -10.55
N ASP A 1113 24.16 4.35 -9.44
CA ASP A 1113 23.75 4.98 -8.18
C ASP A 1113 23.44 6.49 -8.33
N PHE A 1114 24.17 7.20 -9.21
CA PHE A 1114 23.96 8.61 -9.49
C PHE A 1114 22.89 8.82 -10.56
N TYR A 1115 22.91 8.02 -11.63
CA TYR A 1115 21.90 8.04 -12.70
C TYR A 1115 20.48 7.77 -12.17
N GLN A 1116 20.34 6.90 -11.17
CA GLN A 1116 19.04 6.63 -10.53
C GLN A 1116 18.43 7.85 -9.80
N GLN A 1117 19.23 8.90 -9.53
CA GLN A 1117 18.80 10.16 -8.92
C GLN A 1117 18.66 11.31 -9.93
N LEU A 1118 19.20 11.18 -11.15
CA LEU A 1118 19.14 12.22 -12.18
C LEU A 1118 17.75 12.34 -12.80
N ARG A 1119 17.07 13.49 -12.59
CA ARG A 1119 15.78 13.81 -13.22
C ARG A 1119 15.93 15.00 -14.18
N LEU A 1120 15.43 14.87 -15.41
CA LEU A 1120 15.29 16.01 -16.32
C LEU A 1120 14.31 17.04 -15.74
N LYS A 1121 14.77 18.28 -15.56
CA LYS A 1121 13.92 19.43 -15.22
C LYS A 1121 13.45 20.08 -16.53
N THR A 1122 12.43 19.53 -17.16
CA THR A 1122 11.79 20.17 -18.32
C THR A 1122 11.14 21.49 -17.90
N GLY A 1123 11.26 22.51 -18.76
CA GLY A 1123 10.51 23.77 -18.59
C GLY A 1123 9.00 23.55 -18.79
N TRP A 1124 8.20 24.55 -18.47
CA TRP A 1124 6.74 24.51 -18.68
C TRP A 1124 6.41 24.62 -20.19
N SER A 1125 6.47 23.51 -20.92
CA SER A 1125 6.24 23.41 -22.37
C SER A 1125 4.78 23.13 -22.75
N HIS A 1126 3.99 22.51 -21.86
CA HIS A 1126 2.57 22.18 -22.10
C HIS A 1126 1.62 23.20 -21.49
N ARG A 1127 1.51 24.38 -22.13
CA ARG A 1127 0.29 25.18 -22.09
C ARG A 1127 -0.59 24.78 -23.29
N PRO A 1128 -1.69 24.02 -23.11
CA PRO A 1128 -2.72 24.00 -24.13
C PRO A 1128 -3.26 25.43 -24.28
N LEU A 1129 -3.39 25.92 -25.51
CA LEU A 1129 -4.13 27.14 -25.80
C LEU A 1129 -5.61 26.86 -25.52
N LEU A 1130 -6.10 27.30 -24.36
CA LEU A 1130 -7.52 27.28 -24.04
C LEU A 1130 -8.28 28.05 -25.13
N VAL A 1131 -9.15 27.33 -25.84
CA VAL A 1131 -10.14 27.94 -26.74
C VAL A 1131 -11.02 28.85 -25.88
N SER A 1132 -11.07 30.14 -26.22
CA SER A 1132 -11.89 31.09 -25.48
C SER A 1132 -13.37 30.73 -25.64
N ILE A 1133 -14.03 30.39 -24.53
CA ILE A 1133 -15.48 30.18 -24.49
C ILE A 1133 -16.15 31.55 -24.55
N THR A 1134 -16.18 32.12 -25.75
CA THR A 1134 -16.67 33.47 -26.06
C THR A 1134 -17.58 33.46 -27.30
N ASP A 1135 -18.41 32.44 -27.45
CA ASP A 1135 -19.53 32.39 -28.39
C ASP A 1135 -20.74 31.73 -27.70
N ALA A 1136 -21.41 32.53 -26.85
CA ALA A 1136 -22.64 32.17 -26.15
C ALA A 1136 -23.61 33.37 -26.08
N LYS A 1137 -23.73 34.09 -27.20
CA LYS A 1137 -24.77 35.10 -27.45
C LYS A 1137 -25.26 34.98 -28.90
N ASP A 1138 -26.57 35.17 -29.04
CA ASP A 1138 -27.34 35.32 -30.29
C ASP A 1138 -28.03 34.08 -30.90
N SER A 1139 -28.87 33.41 -30.09
CA SER A 1139 -30.24 32.98 -30.50
C SER A 1139 -31.13 32.66 -29.30
#